data_AF-A0A836SQT8-F1
#
_entry.id   AF-A0A836SQT8-F1
#
_cell.length_a   1.000
_cell.length_b   1.000
_cell.length_c   1.000
_cell.angle_alpha   90.00
_cell.angle_beta   90.00
_cell.angle_gamma   90.00
#
_symmetry.space_group_name_H-M   'P 1'
#
loop_
_entity.id
_entity.type
_entity.pdbx_description
1 polymer ?
#
loop_
_entity_poly.entity_id
_entity_poly.type
_entity_poly.pdbx_seq_one_letter_code
_entity_poly.pdbx_strand_id
1 'polypeptide(L)'
;MICRRRLPVRSEQRVLSTSLLQLVAALAVVWTAGCLSIPGFGKGRRPAGAIPEPPPKASWEATASSCESEQYVARHAIDGDPATRWSSAWSDPQWLQIDMGSLVELCGVVIRWEAAHALRYRIETSPDGKTWQTARTIPLSDGHTDYVFFRPRAARYVRLLGLERATGWGYSVWEMDLIGSARSPAIMVSGKEVSAAGAVFDGAATSLWTTPSLPTEFTVDLRQPLPLGGVRFEWGDRFPARGTVYTSPDARDWNRAGGFDGGRGKFDVVIFPARTCRYFKVSLAEPVDARVQIREIILRGPDEDMSPLALYAVAAERSPDLYPRYLIRRQTFWTAVGPLQAAQESLLDEFGAVEPHAGSPAIFPYLIQGKRVFSLEKFGSLRYELAAGYCPIPCLEAVGSNLSVRICAVPWTTERGTASVVRYEIVNRSAQLETGRLVLVARPLAINPPWQYGGWTPIRSLVLRRTDQCGRLEVNEKPYLLVTPAWNASRVARFHNGDVGEDLAAVTGLAPLQSEKDAEGQLSAALAFDFRLGPLESCSIVGIFPLAGQPVELREWLAETESLGAPPDAFRELVHRQTERWRSTLESFTMSLPLPGLLDTVRAQGAYMLVNQDGPALQPGPRNYNRSWMRDGSLMATALLRLDQTDPVRSFIEWYSSRVQSDGWVPPILNSDGSINQGFGWDREYDSQGEYVYLVMEYYRFTGDRQTLEACYPTMRRAMEYLERLLSRTRSPDYMRGSRSP
;
A
#
# COMPACT_ATOMS: atom_id res chain seq x y z
N MET A 1 -28.41 16.94 48.04
CA MET A 1 -27.71 16.47 49.27
C MET A 1 -26.86 15.29 48.83
N ILE A 2 -25.54 15.15 48.97
CA ILE A 2 -24.51 15.54 49.97
C ILE A 2 -23.24 15.86 49.14
N CYS A 3 -22.78 17.12 49.11
CA CYS A 3 -21.64 17.75 49.82
C CYS A 3 -20.30 17.77 49.05
N ARG A 4 -19.78 19.00 48.88
CA ARG A 4 -18.65 19.46 48.06
C ARG A 4 -17.33 19.45 48.86
N ARG A 5 -16.19 19.35 48.17
CA ARG A 5 -14.97 20.11 48.51
C ARG A 5 -14.33 20.69 47.24
N ARG A 6 -14.25 22.03 47.20
CA ARG A 6 -13.45 22.84 46.25
C ARG A 6 -12.14 23.23 46.95
N LEU A 7 -11.05 23.28 46.19
CA LEU A 7 -9.86 24.09 46.50
C LEU A 7 -9.45 24.88 45.23
N PRO A 8 -8.77 26.03 45.39
CA PRO A 8 -9.00 27.19 44.53
C PRO A 8 -7.96 27.39 43.42
N VAL A 9 -8.43 28.06 42.37
CA VAL A 9 -7.64 28.71 41.32
C VAL A 9 -7.09 30.03 41.85
N ARG A 10 -5.80 30.31 41.64
CA ARG A 10 -5.26 31.67 41.61
C ARG A 10 -4.51 31.90 40.30
N SER A 11 -4.93 32.99 39.67
CA SER A 11 -4.43 33.66 38.49
C SER A 11 -3.19 34.49 38.80
N GLU A 12 -2.19 34.46 37.92
CA GLU A 12 -1.37 35.65 37.65
C GLU A 12 -1.13 35.77 36.14
N GLN A 13 -1.63 36.89 35.60
CA GLN A 13 -1.25 37.43 34.30
C GLN A 13 0.12 38.11 34.43
N ARG A 14 1.00 37.96 33.44
CA ARG A 14 1.87 39.05 32.96
C ARG A 14 2.27 38.82 31.50
N VAL A 15 2.24 39.92 30.77
CA VAL A 15 2.31 40.04 29.31
C VAL A 15 3.69 40.55 28.88
N LEU A 16 4.27 39.87 27.89
CA LEU A 16 5.14 40.26 26.76
C LEU A 16 6.40 41.16 26.90
N SER A 17 7.27 40.90 25.92
CA SER A 17 8.56 41.53 25.53
C SER A 17 9.77 41.01 26.32
N THR A 18 10.89 40.56 25.73
CA THR A 18 11.52 40.99 24.47
C THR A 18 12.54 39.93 23.99
N SER A 19 12.68 39.83 22.66
CA SER A 19 13.90 39.47 21.90
C SER A 19 14.54 38.08 22.06
N LEU A 20 14.04 37.19 21.20
CA LEU A 20 14.70 36.00 20.64
C LEU A 20 15.93 36.42 19.78
N LEU A 21 16.98 36.97 20.39
CA LEU A 21 18.19 37.44 19.68
C LEU A 21 19.50 37.34 20.47
N GLN A 22 19.50 36.61 21.59
CA GLN A 22 20.69 36.46 22.45
C GLN A 22 21.13 35.01 22.74
N LEU A 23 20.68 34.01 21.95
CA LEU A 23 21.16 32.62 22.10
C LEU A 23 21.83 32.02 20.85
N VAL A 24 22.21 32.85 19.87
CA VAL A 24 22.90 32.41 18.63
C VAL A 24 24.32 32.99 18.51
N ALA A 25 24.87 33.61 19.55
CA ALA A 25 26.21 34.23 19.50
C ALA A 25 27.10 33.78 20.66
N ALA A 26 27.42 32.48 20.72
CA ALA A 26 28.47 31.96 21.59
C ALA A 26 28.99 30.60 21.07
N LEU A 27 29.58 30.58 19.88
CA LEU A 27 30.51 29.52 19.41
C LEU A 27 31.15 29.91 18.06
N ALA A 28 31.83 31.05 18.03
CA ALA A 28 32.79 31.37 16.98
C ALA A 28 33.89 32.28 17.55
N VAL A 29 35.14 31.90 17.28
CA VAL A 29 36.39 32.64 17.48
C VAL A 29 36.93 32.68 18.93
N VAL A 30 37.72 31.67 19.30
CA VAL A 30 39.12 31.80 19.75
C VAL A 30 39.79 30.44 19.55
N TRP A 31 40.36 30.17 18.37
CA TRP A 31 41.36 29.10 18.20
C TRP A 31 42.42 29.58 17.18
N THR A 32 43.23 30.54 17.62
CA THR A 32 44.54 30.83 17.04
C THR A 32 45.55 30.96 18.17
N ALA A 33 46.69 30.29 17.98
CA ALA A 33 47.91 30.31 18.79
C ALA A 33 47.86 29.61 20.17
N GLY A 34 48.31 28.35 20.18
CA GLY A 34 48.59 27.57 21.38
C GLY A 34 49.33 26.28 21.05
N CYS A 35 50.52 26.40 20.44
CA CYS A 35 51.43 25.28 20.25
C CYS A 35 51.91 24.77 21.61
N LEU A 36 51.38 23.63 22.06
CA LEU A 36 52.04 22.73 22.99
C LEU A 36 52.33 21.43 22.24
N SER A 37 53.59 21.31 21.86
CA SER A 37 54.23 20.17 21.23
C SER A 37 54.22 18.96 22.16
N ILE A 38 53.48 17.92 21.79
CA ILE A 38 53.73 16.55 22.27
C ILE A 38 54.85 15.98 21.40
N PRO A 39 56.04 15.68 21.95
CA PRO A 39 57.13 15.10 21.18
C PRO A 39 56.90 13.61 20.96
N GLY A 40 56.93 13.15 19.71
CA GLY A 40 57.09 11.74 19.40
C GLY A 40 56.10 11.10 18.42
N PHE A 41 55.74 11.77 17.31
CA PHE A 41 55.38 11.03 16.09
C PHE A 41 56.45 11.30 15.04
N GLY A 42 57.46 10.43 15.01
CA GLY A 42 58.38 10.37 13.89
C GLY A 42 57.61 10.19 12.58
N LYS A 43 58.16 10.71 11.50
CA LYS A 43 57.78 10.40 10.11
C LYS A 43 57.97 8.89 9.87
N GLY A 44 57.10 8.08 10.42
CA GLY A 44 56.92 6.69 10.03
C GLY A 44 56.20 6.69 8.69
N ARG A 45 56.87 6.24 7.65
CA ARG A 45 56.20 5.70 6.45
C ARG A 45 55.01 4.87 6.93
N ARG A 46 53.78 5.19 6.50
CA ARG A 46 52.71 4.18 6.49
C ARG A 46 53.30 2.97 5.76
N PRO A 47 53.31 1.76 6.34
CA PRO A 47 53.63 0.59 5.56
C PRO A 47 52.64 0.54 4.40
N ALA A 48 53.14 0.61 3.18
CA ALA A 48 52.38 0.39 1.96
C ALA A 48 52.09 -1.11 1.80
N GLY A 49 51.59 -1.75 2.85
CA GLY A 49 50.98 -3.06 2.74
C GLY A 49 49.55 -2.86 2.26
N ALA A 50 49.22 -3.38 1.09
CA ALA A 50 47.83 -3.50 0.67
C ALA A 50 47.07 -4.21 1.80
N ILE A 51 46.04 -3.56 2.34
CA ILE A 51 45.19 -4.20 3.34
C ILE A 51 44.52 -5.40 2.63
N PRO A 52 44.56 -6.59 3.23
CA PRO A 52 44.11 -7.81 2.55
C PRO A 52 42.59 -7.81 2.30
N GLU A 53 42.18 -8.58 1.30
CA GLU A 53 40.78 -8.94 1.07
C GLU A 53 40.19 -9.66 2.31
N PRO A 54 38.85 -9.68 2.47
CA PRO A 54 38.19 -10.45 3.51
C PRO A 54 38.63 -11.92 3.50
N PRO A 55 38.96 -12.53 4.65
CA PRO A 55 39.27 -13.94 4.71
C PRO A 55 38.04 -14.79 4.33
N PRO A 56 38.19 -16.09 4.06
CA PRO A 56 37.06 -16.96 3.72
C PRO A 56 35.94 -16.87 4.77
N LYS A 57 34.70 -16.82 4.31
CA LYS A 57 33.51 -16.62 5.14
C LYS A 57 33.41 -17.57 6.34
N ALA A 58 33.85 -18.82 6.18
CA ALA A 58 33.89 -19.83 7.24
C ALA A 58 34.72 -19.43 8.48
N SER A 59 35.66 -18.49 8.33
CA SER A 59 36.50 -17.96 9.41
C SER A 59 35.89 -16.78 10.18
N TRP A 60 34.74 -16.25 9.73
CA TRP A 60 34.10 -15.12 10.38
C TRP A 60 33.28 -15.58 11.59
N GLU A 61 33.11 -14.68 12.55
CA GLU A 61 32.21 -14.84 13.68
C GLU A 61 31.05 -13.85 13.58
N ALA A 62 29.84 -14.30 13.89
CA ALA A 62 28.65 -13.44 13.90
C ALA A 62 28.04 -13.35 15.31
N THR A 63 27.65 -12.14 15.69
CA THR A 63 26.91 -11.84 16.92
C THR A 63 25.76 -10.92 16.60
N ALA A 64 24.73 -10.88 17.45
CA ALA A 64 23.57 -10.03 17.27
C ALA A 64 23.07 -9.48 18.61
N SER A 65 22.25 -8.43 18.57
CA SER A 65 21.57 -7.89 19.75
C SER A 65 20.56 -8.86 20.35
N SER A 66 19.97 -9.74 19.53
CA SER A 66 19.00 -10.75 19.94
C SER A 66 18.88 -11.87 18.90
N CYS A 67 18.18 -12.93 19.27
CA CYS A 67 17.61 -13.92 18.36
C CYS A 67 16.14 -14.19 18.73
N GLU A 68 15.29 -14.47 17.74
CA GLU A 68 13.88 -14.85 17.94
C GLU A 68 13.77 -16.16 18.74
N SER A 69 14.65 -17.12 18.45
CA SER A 69 14.81 -18.37 19.19
C SER A 69 16.20 -18.96 18.94
N GLU A 70 16.55 -20.03 19.67
CA GLU A 70 17.82 -20.78 19.47
C GLU A 70 17.98 -21.36 18.05
N GLN A 71 16.90 -21.46 17.27
CA GLN A 71 16.95 -21.91 15.87
C GLN A 71 17.37 -20.81 14.88
N TYR A 72 17.36 -19.54 15.29
CA TYR A 72 17.56 -18.38 14.40
C TYR A 72 18.73 -17.50 14.86
N VAL A 73 19.84 -18.14 15.23
CA VAL A 73 21.05 -17.48 15.75
C VAL A 73 21.85 -16.73 14.68
N ALA A 74 22.67 -15.77 15.11
CA ALA A 74 23.45 -14.89 14.23
C ALA A 74 24.37 -15.62 13.23
N ARG A 75 24.88 -16.80 13.60
CA ARG A 75 25.76 -17.62 12.76
C ARG A 75 25.11 -18.02 11.43
N HIS A 76 23.79 -18.18 11.40
CA HIS A 76 23.05 -18.57 10.20
C HIS A 76 23.05 -17.52 9.10
N ALA A 77 23.32 -16.25 9.42
CA ALA A 77 23.48 -15.24 8.38
C ALA A 77 24.85 -15.30 7.67
N ILE A 78 25.77 -16.16 8.11
CA ILE A 78 27.11 -16.27 7.55
C ILE A 78 27.58 -17.71 7.30
N ASP A 79 26.68 -18.70 7.28
CA ASP A 79 27.09 -20.11 7.14
C ASP A 79 27.07 -20.61 5.69
N GLY A 80 26.53 -19.84 4.75
CA GLY A 80 26.48 -20.20 3.34
C GLY A 80 25.30 -21.11 2.98
N ASP A 81 24.41 -21.41 3.93
CA ASP A 81 23.21 -22.22 3.70
C ASP A 81 21.99 -21.32 3.48
N PRO A 82 21.43 -21.24 2.25
CA PRO A 82 20.29 -20.39 1.96
C PRO A 82 18.99 -20.86 2.64
N ALA A 83 18.97 -22.01 3.31
CA ALA A 83 17.82 -22.51 4.06
C ALA A 83 17.86 -22.13 5.55
N THR A 84 18.95 -21.54 6.05
CA THR A 84 19.05 -21.08 7.44
C THR A 84 19.06 -19.56 7.51
N ARG A 85 18.60 -18.98 8.63
CA ARG A 85 18.51 -17.53 8.81
C ARG A 85 18.81 -17.10 10.23
N TRP A 86 19.38 -15.90 10.37
CA TRP A 86 19.28 -15.15 11.62
C TRP A 86 17.93 -14.44 11.68
N SER A 87 17.31 -14.38 12.85
CA SER A 87 16.13 -13.54 13.09
C SER A 87 16.20 -12.86 14.44
N SER A 88 15.88 -11.57 14.51
CA SER A 88 15.89 -10.78 15.73
C SER A 88 14.59 -10.90 16.54
N ALA A 89 14.61 -10.41 17.78
CA ALA A 89 13.39 -10.05 18.50
C ALA A 89 12.57 -8.98 17.73
N TRP A 90 11.28 -8.92 18.01
CA TRP A 90 10.32 -8.07 17.30
C TRP A 90 10.26 -6.64 17.87
N SER A 91 11.42 -5.98 17.95
CA SER A 91 11.56 -4.61 18.44
C SER A 91 12.65 -3.86 17.69
N ASP A 92 12.58 -2.53 17.69
CA ASP A 92 13.53 -1.65 17.01
C ASP A 92 14.32 -0.83 18.05
N PRO A 93 15.63 -0.61 17.86
CA PRO A 93 16.50 -1.15 16.81
C PRO A 93 17.07 -2.54 17.16
N GLN A 94 17.59 -3.25 16.16
CA GLN A 94 18.39 -4.48 16.35
C GLN A 94 19.62 -4.46 15.45
N TRP A 95 20.63 -5.26 15.79
CA TRP A 95 21.84 -5.36 14.99
C TRP A 95 22.33 -6.79 14.81
N LEU A 96 22.96 -7.02 13.66
CA LEU A 96 23.77 -8.20 13.32
C LEU A 96 25.18 -7.71 13.00
N GLN A 97 26.19 -8.34 13.59
CA GLN A 97 27.59 -7.96 13.49
C GLN A 97 28.44 -9.14 13.06
N ILE A 98 29.41 -8.89 12.18
CA ILE A 98 30.40 -9.85 11.69
C ILE A 98 31.80 -9.38 12.12
N ASP A 99 32.57 -10.25 12.78
CA ASP A 99 34.02 -10.10 13.02
C ASP A 99 34.79 -10.95 12.00
N MET A 100 35.67 -10.31 11.23
CA MET A 100 36.52 -10.97 10.23
C MET A 100 37.85 -11.47 10.82
N GLY A 101 38.08 -11.27 12.12
CA GLY A 101 39.29 -11.69 12.85
C GLY A 101 40.53 -10.81 12.60
N SER A 102 40.54 -10.03 11.52
CA SER A 102 41.64 -9.13 11.14
C SER A 102 41.15 -7.88 10.42
N LEU A 103 42.01 -6.87 10.32
CA LEU A 103 41.71 -5.64 9.59
C LEU A 103 41.82 -5.89 8.08
N VAL A 104 40.71 -5.67 7.36
CA VAL A 104 40.61 -5.81 5.90
C VAL A 104 40.05 -4.54 5.27
N GLU A 105 40.19 -4.38 3.96
CA GLU A 105 39.63 -3.23 3.24
C GLU A 105 38.34 -3.62 2.53
N LEU A 106 37.24 -2.97 2.92
CA LEU A 106 35.90 -3.27 2.43
C LEU A 106 35.34 -2.11 1.62
N CYS A 107 34.56 -2.43 0.59
CA CYS A 107 33.80 -1.48 -0.21
C CYS A 107 32.31 -1.82 -0.33
N GLY A 108 31.83 -2.89 0.31
CA GLY A 108 30.42 -3.19 0.27
C GLY A 108 29.99 -4.42 1.06
N VAL A 109 28.68 -4.64 1.09
CA VAL A 109 28.03 -5.84 1.62
C VAL A 109 26.93 -6.30 0.67
N VAL A 110 26.63 -7.59 0.66
CA VAL A 110 25.44 -8.16 0.05
C VAL A 110 24.57 -8.72 1.17
N ILE A 111 23.30 -8.34 1.22
CA ILE A 111 22.36 -8.84 2.23
C ILE A 111 21.21 -9.53 1.51
N ARG A 112 21.00 -10.82 1.81
CA ARG A 112 19.84 -11.58 1.38
C ARG A 112 18.84 -11.62 2.53
N TRP A 113 17.79 -10.81 2.42
CA TRP A 113 16.73 -10.70 3.40
C TRP A 113 15.70 -11.82 3.25
N GLU A 114 15.11 -12.20 4.38
CA GLU A 114 13.82 -12.87 4.38
C GLU A 114 12.69 -11.84 4.19
N ALA A 115 11.42 -12.26 4.04
CA ALA A 115 10.29 -11.34 3.95
C ALA A 115 10.27 -10.29 5.09
N ALA A 116 10.66 -10.70 6.31
CA ALA A 116 10.81 -9.82 7.47
C ALA A 116 12.16 -9.05 7.44
N HIS A 117 12.22 -7.99 6.62
CA HIS A 117 13.44 -7.17 6.41
C HIS A 117 13.43 -5.84 7.17
N ALA A 118 14.56 -5.15 7.17
CA ALA A 118 14.65 -3.77 7.64
C ALA A 118 14.15 -2.80 6.56
N LEU A 119 13.16 -1.96 6.89
CA LEU A 119 12.73 -0.87 6.01
C LEU A 119 13.79 0.24 5.96
N ARG A 120 14.37 0.54 7.14
CA ARG A 120 15.46 1.51 7.29
C ARG A 120 16.60 0.86 8.05
N TYR A 121 17.82 0.98 7.53
CA TYR A 121 18.99 0.43 8.20
C TYR A 121 20.27 1.20 7.88
N ARG A 122 21.33 0.90 8.63
CA ARG A 122 22.68 1.36 8.35
C ARG A 122 23.64 0.19 8.26
N ILE A 123 24.65 0.36 7.40
CA ILE A 123 25.86 -0.44 7.47
C ILE A 123 26.90 0.39 8.19
N GLU A 124 27.48 -0.19 9.22
CA GLU A 124 28.51 0.43 10.04
C GLU A 124 29.76 -0.45 10.04
N THR A 125 30.92 0.18 10.17
CA THR A 125 32.21 -0.50 10.17
C THR A 125 33.02 -0.06 11.38
N SER A 126 33.84 -0.96 11.91
CA SER A 126 34.72 -0.67 13.04
C SER A 126 36.05 -1.42 12.93
N PRO A 127 37.18 -0.81 13.30
CA PRO A 127 38.46 -1.52 13.41
C PRO A 127 38.60 -2.31 14.74
N ASP A 128 37.82 -1.97 15.77
CA ASP A 128 38.01 -2.46 17.15
C ASP A 128 36.74 -3.03 17.80
N GLY A 129 35.59 -2.98 17.12
CA GLY A 129 34.29 -3.44 17.61
C GLY A 129 33.63 -2.51 18.62
N LYS A 130 34.29 -1.40 18.98
CA LYS A 130 33.86 -0.43 20.00
C LYS A 130 33.47 0.90 19.37
N THR A 131 34.31 1.40 18.47
CA THR A 131 34.11 2.67 17.78
C THR A 131 33.53 2.40 16.40
N TRP A 132 32.26 2.78 16.21
CA TRP A 132 31.52 2.52 14.98
C TRP A 132 31.44 3.76 14.11
N GLN A 133 31.63 3.58 12.81
CA GLN A 133 31.45 4.61 11.81
C GLN A 133 30.41 4.15 10.79
N THR A 134 29.44 5.01 10.49
CA THR A 134 28.48 4.72 9.43
C THR A 134 29.19 4.65 8.08
N ALA A 135 29.01 3.53 7.38
CA ALA A 135 29.48 3.32 6.02
C ALA A 135 28.42 3.72 5.01
N ARG A 136 27.16 3.33 5.26
CA ARG A 136 26.03 3.63 4.40
C ARG A 136 24.75 3.72 5.22
N THR A 137 23.85 4.61 4.83
CA THR A 137 22.47 4.66 5.33
C THR A 137 21.53 4.29 4.20
N ILE A 138 20.63 3.35 4.45
CA ILE A 138 19.57 2.95 3.53
C ILE A 138 18.23 3.44 4.10
N PRO A 139 17.65 4.50 3.52
CA PRO A 139 16.46 5.17 4.07
C PRO A 139 15.14 4.46 3.73
N LEU A 140 15.18 3.57 2.73
CA LEU A 140 14.05 2.77 2.27
C LEU A 140 14.62 1.54 1.53
N SER A 141 14.47 0.35 2.10
CA SER A 141 14.75 -0.93 1.43
C SER A 141 13.44 -1.63 1.08
N ASP A 142 13.42 -2.32 -0.06
CA ASP A 142 12.33 -3.17 -0.47
C ASP A 142 12.49 -4.63 0.00
N GLY A 143 13.62 -4.97 0.63
CA GLY A 143 13.95 -6.32 1.10
C GLY A 143 14.78 -7.08 0.09
N HIS A 144 14.45 -8.34 -0.17
CA HIS A 144 15.11 -9.17 -1.19
C HIS A 144 16.64 -9.23 -1.05
N THR A 145 17.38 -8.98 -2.13
CA THR A 145 18.85 -8.93 -2.12
C THR A 145 19.32 -7.49 -2.29
N ASP A 146 19.93 -6.94 -1.25
CA ASP A 146 20.53 -5.60 -1.26
C ASP A 146 22.02 -5.68 -1.60
N TYR A 147 22.44 -4.99 -2.67
CA TYR A 147 23.85 -4.75 -3.01
C TYR A 147 24.28 -3.37 -2.51
N VAL A 148 24.96 -3.33 -1.37
CA VAL A 148 25.27 -2.08 -0.67
C VAL A 148 26.75 -1.76 -0.79
N PHE A 149 27.11 -0.92 -1.76
CA PHE A 149 28.47 -0.39 -1.90
C PHE A 149 28.67 0.90 -1.10
N PHE A 150 29.91 1.13 -0.66
CA PHE A 150 30.35 2.33 0.04
C PHE A 150 31.84 2.59 -0.19
N ARG A 151 32.30 3.80 0.14
CA ARG A 151 33.72 4.19 0.00
C ARG A 151 34.64 3.17 0.69
N PRO A 152 35.69 2.65 -0.01
CA PRO A 152 36.67 1.74 0.57
C PRO A 152 37.20 2.21 1.92
N ARG A 153 37.22 1.30 2.89
CA ARG A 153 37.64 1.59 4.27
C ARG A 153 38.20 0.37 4.97
N ALA A 154 39.18 0.60 5.84
CA ALA A 154 39.75 -0.43 6.69
C ALA A 154 38.79 -0.76 7.86
N ALA A 155 38.42 -2.03 8.01
CA ALA A 155 37.54 -2.49 9.07
C ALA A 155 37.87 -3.94 9.46
N ARG A 156 37.65 -4.28 10.73
CA ARG A 156 37.65 -5.66 11.23
C ARG A 156 36.23 -6.16 11.47
N TYR A 157 35.33 -5.23 11.79
CA TYR A 157 33.93 -5.49 12.09
C TYR A 157 33.01 -4.77 11.12
N VAL A 158 31.92 -5.43 10.76
CA VAL A 158 30.80 -4.85 10.01
C VAL A 158 29.52 -5.09 10.80
N ARG A 159 28.63 -4.10 10.86
CA ARG A 159 27.34 -4.19 11.53
C ARG A 159 26.22 -3.71 10.64
N LEU A 160 25.22 -4.55 10.47
CA LEU A 160 23.90 -4.20 9.99
C LEU A 160 23.09 -3.71 11.19
N LEU A 161 22.70 -2.45 11.20
CA LEU A 161 21.84 -1.84 12.23
C LEU A 161 20.46 -1.57 11.63
N GLY A 162 19.48 -2.41 11.96
CA GLY A 162 18.07 -2.20 11.64
C GLY A 162 17.49 -1.10 12.52
N LEU A 163 16.92 -0.08 11.89
CA LEU A 163 16.33 1.09 12.56
C LEU A 163 14.80 1.05 12.58
N GLU A 164 14.19 0.45 11.56
CA GLU A 164 12.74 0.34 11.41
C GLU A 164 12.40 -0.94 10.65
N ARG A 165 11.51 -1.78 11.19
CA ARG A 165 11.06 -3.03 10.55
C ARG A 165 10.05 -2.73 9.43
N ALA A 166 10.13 -3.51 8.35
CA ALA A 166 9.16 -3.43 7.26
C ALA A 166 7.85 -4.19 7.53
N THR A 167 7.85 -5.08 8.53
CA THR A 167 6.72 -5.93 8.90
C THR A 167 6.49 -5.90 10.41
N GLY A 168 5.44 -6.57 10.91
CA GLY A 168 5.23 -6.76 12.35
C GLY A 168 6.25 -7.70 13.03
N TRP A 169 7.01 -8.47 12.24
CA TRP A 169 8.02 -9.43 12.70
C TRP A 169 9.39 -8.79 12.87
N GLY A 170 10.38 -9.51 13.41
CA GLY A 170 11.78 -9.08 13.59
C GLY A 170 12.52 -8.82 12.27
N TYR A 171 13.79 -8.46 12.33
CA TYR A 171 14.67 -8.47 11.17
C TYR A 171 15.17 -9.89 10.92
N SER A 172 15.19 -10.32 9.66
CA SER A 172 15.52 -11.69 9.29
C SER A 172 16.40 -11.72 8.04
N VAL A 173 17.58 -12.33 8.18
CA VAL A 173 18.63 -12.37 7.16
C VAL A 173 18.96 -13.83 6.86
N TRP A 174 18.74 -14.24 5.61
CA TRP A 174 19.23 -15.53 5.10
C TRP A 174 20.75 -15.52 5.11
N GLU A 175 21.36 -14.55 4.43
CA GLU A 175 22.82 -14.52 4.26
C GLU A 175 23.34 -13.08 4.14
N MET A 176 24.53 -12.83 4.68
CA MET A 176 25.29 -11.59 4.53
C MET A 176 26.71 -11.89 4.04
N ASP A 177 27.10 -11.27 2.92
CA ASP A 177 28.44 -11.38 2.32
C ASP A 177 29.17 -10.03 2.35
N LEU A 178 30.50 -10.06 2.48
CA LEU A 178 31.34 -8.87 2.51
C LEU A 178 32.14 -8.72 1.20
N ILE A 179 32.22 -7.50 0.69
CA ILE A 179 32.90 -7.17 -0.57
C ILE A 179 34.18 -6.40 -0.24
N GLY A 180 35.33 -6.99 -0.60
CA GLY A 180 36.64 -6.35 -0.46
C GLY A 180 36.90 -5.31 -1.55
N SER A 181 37.81 -4.37 -1.27
CA SER A 181 38.03 -3.19 -2.10
C SER A 181 38.47 -3.50 -3.53
N ALA A 182 39.14 -4.63 -3.81
CA ALA A 182 39.53 -5.03 -5.16
C ALA A 182 38.32 -5.36 -6.06
N ARG A 183 37.16 -5.62 -5.44
CA ARG A 183 35.88 -5.89 -6.10
C ARG A 183 34.95 -4.67 -6.14
N SER A 184 35.48 -3.47 -5.90
CA SER A 184 34.72 -2.22 -6.07
C SER A 184 34.33 -2.03 -7.55
N PRO A 185 33.05 -1.73 -7.85
CA PRO A 185 32.63 -1.44 -9.21
C PRO A 185 33.38 -0.24 -9.80
N ALA A 186 33.64 -0.30 -11.10
CA ALA A 186 34.37 0.73 -11.83
C ALA A 186 33.59 1.19 -13.07
N ILE A 187 33.67 2.48 -13.40
CA ILE A 187 33.13 3.00 -14.67
C ILE A 187 34.25 3.15 -15.69
N MET A 188 33.98 2.62 -16.87
CA MET A 188 34.81 2.67 -18.06
C MET A 188 34.17 3.60 -19.09
N VAL A 189 34.91 4.58 -19.59
CA VAL A 189 34.53 5.42 -20.73
C VAL A 189 35.54 5.21 -21.85
N SER A 190 35.07 4.86 -23.04
CA SER A 190 35.93 4.53 -24.18
C SER A 190 37.03 3.51 -23.83
N GLY A 191 36.69 2.51 -23.01
CA GLY A 191 37.59 1.45 -22.55
C GLY A 191 38.60 1.84 -21.46
N LYS A 192 38.55 3.08 -20.94
CA LYS A 192 39.44 3.55 -19.86
C LYS A 192 38.67 3.76 -18.57
N GLU A 193 39.24 3.29 -17.47
CA GLU A 193 38.69 3.49 -16.13
C GLU A 193 38.79 4.97 -15.72
N VAL A 194 37.70 5.51 -15.20
CA VAL A 194 37.62 6.91 -14.78
C VAL A 194 37.74 6.98 -13.25
N SER A 195 38.85 7.55 -12.75
CA SER A 195 39.16 7.59 -11.31
C SER A 195 38.13 8.34 -10.43
N ALA A 196 37.38 9.28 -11.01
CA ALA A 196 36.31 10.02 -10.32
C ALA A 196 34.96 9.29 -10.28
N ALA A 197 34.87 8.08 -10.84
CA ALA A 197 33.61 7.34 -10.97
C ALA A 197 33.24 6.49 -9.76
N GLY A 198 34.18 6.22 -8.84
CA GLY A 198 33.87 5.59 -7.55
C GLY A 198 32.82 6.37 -6.75
N ALA A 199 32.68 7.68 -7.03
CA ALA A 199 31.66 8.56 -6.47
C ALA A 199 30.22 8.01 -6.62
N VAL A 200 29.90 7.26 -7.67
CA VAL A 200 28.51 6.76 -7.87
C VAL A 200 28.19 5.49 -7.09
N PHE A 201 29.18 4.84 -6.48
CA PHE A 201 29.03 3.66 -5.63
C PHE A 201 29.59 3.89 -4.21
N ASP A 202 30.14 5.07 -3.91
CA ASP A 202 30.76 5.34 -2.61
C ASP A 202 29.76 5.66 -1.50
N GLY A 203 28.50 5.82 -1.89
CA GLY A 203 27.36 6.00 -1.03
C GLY A 203 27.28 7.36 -0.33
N ALA A 204 28.11 8.34 -0.72
CA ALA A 204 28.12 9.67 -0.11
C ALA A 204 27.13 10.62 -0.81
N ALA A 205 26.26 11.28 -0.02
CA ALA A 205 25.24 12.20 -0.54
C ALA A 205 25.79 13.42 -1.31
N THR A 206 27.07 13.74 -1.12
CA THR A 206 27.78 14.84 -1.79
C THR A 206 28.46 14.41 -3.09
N SER A 207 28.56 13.12 -3.36
CA SER A 207 29.21 12.58 -4.54
C SER A 207 28.39 12.89 -5.79
N LEU A 208 29.10 13.30 -6.86
CA LEU A 208 28.50 13.62 -8.13
C LEU A 208 29.50 13.34 -9.25
N TRP A 209 29.19 12.39 -10.11
CA TRP A 209 29.93 12.14 -11.33
C TRP A 209 29.28 12.87 -12.50
N THR A 210 30.08 13.60 -13.30
CA THR A 210 29.62 14.22 -14.55
C THR A 210 30.24 13.48 -15.71
N THR A 211 29.44 13.09 -16.70
CA THR A 211 29.94 12.40 -17.88
C THR A 211 30.97 13.25 -18.62
N PRO A 212 32.03 12.68 -19.22
CA PRO A 212 33.13 13.49 -19.78
C PRO A 212 32.77 14.20 -21.10
N SER A 213 31.92 13.58 -21.94
CA SER A 213 31.50 14.08 -23.27
C SER A 213 30.09 13.59 -23.66
N LEU A 214 29.51 14.17 -24.73
CA LEU A 214 28.21 13.81 -25.31
C LEU A 214 28.38 13.22 -26.74
N PRO A 215 27.50 12.31 -27.20
CA PRO A 215 26.58 11.49 -26.40
C PRO A 215 27.38 10.59 -25.46
N THR A 216 26.85 10.31 -24.27
CA THR A 216 27.60 9.51 -23.28
C THR A 216 27.20 8.04 -23.38
N GLU A 217 28.16 7.22 -23.81
CA GLU A 217 28.18 5.79 -23.49
C GLU A 217 29.20 5.54 -22.38
N PHE A 218 28.81 4.78 -21.36
CA PHE A 218 29.74 4.29 -20.34
C PHE A 218 29.41 2.85 -19.95
N THR A 219 30.43 2.10 -19.57
CA THR A 219 30.32 0.72 -19.08
C THR A 219 30.64 0.70 -17.60
N VAL A 220 29.90 -0.08 -16.82
CA VAL A 220 30.22 -0.40 -15.44
C VAL A 220 30.75 -1.84 -15.39
N ASP A 221 31.98 -2.03 -14.89
CA ASP A 221 32.53 -3.34 -14.52
C ASP A 221 32.29 -3.56 -13.03
N LEU A 222 31.44 -4.52 -12.69
CA LEU A 222 31.14 -4.90 -11.30
C LEU A 222 32.29 -5.64 -10.63
N ARG A 223 33.36 -5.98 -11.38
CA ARG A 223 34.54 -6.78 -10.98
C ARG A 223 34.24 -8.21 -10.56
N GLN A 224 32.98 -8.55 -10.39
CA GLN A 224 32.47 -9.88 -10.10
C GLN A 224 31.12 -10.10 -10.80
N PRO A 225 30.77 -11.33 -11.19
CA PRO A 225 29.42 -11.64 -11.67
C PRO A 225 28.39 -11.47 -10.55
N LEU A 226 27.35 -10.68 -10.78
CA LEU A 226 26.23 -10.49 -9.86
C LEU A 226 24.90 -10.81 -10.56
N PRO A 227 23.97 -11.53 -9.91
CA PRO A 227 22.61 -11.68 -10.41
C PRO A 227 21.83 -10.37 -10.19
N LEU A 228 21.40 -9.73 -11.27
CA LEU A 228 20.68 -8.45 -11.23
C LEU A 228 19.29 -8.59 -11.86
N GLY A 229 18.30 -7.95 -11.24
CA GLY A 229 16.95 -7.72 -11.79
C GLY A 229 16.74 -6.28 -12.29
N GLY A 230 17.71 -5.39 -12.08
CA GLY A 230 17.58 -4.01 -12.54
C GLY A 230 18.74 -3.12 -12.13
N VAL A 231 18.64 -1.85 -12.54
CA VAL A 231 19.56 -0.78 -12.13
C VAL A 231 18.75 0.50 -11.93
N ARG A 232 19.03 1.20 -10.84
CA ARG A 232 18.49 2.54 -10.56
C ARG A 232 19.61 3.57 -10.66
N PHE A 233 19.30 4.68 -11.30
CA PHE A 233 20.18 5.84 -11.42
C PHE A 233 19.60 6.97 -10.59
N GLU A 234 20.36 7.50 -9.64
CA GLU A 234 20.08 8.78 -8.99
C GLU A 234 20.83 9.87 -9.74
N TRP A 235 20.11 10.84 -10.28
CA TRP A 235 20.65 11.90 -11.12
C TRP A 235 21.02 13.16 -10.33
N GLY A 236 21.96 13.92 -10.88
CA GLY A 236 22.19 15.31 -10.50
C GLY A 236 21.16 16.26 -11.12
N ASP A 237 21.51 17.54 -11.17
CA ASP A 237 20.64 18.57 -11.73
C ASP A 237 20.53 18.48 -13.26
N ARG A 238 21.52 17.83 -13.91
CA ARG A 238 21.51 17.49 -15.33
C ARG A 238 21.29 16.00 -15.54
N PHE A 239 20.17 15.62 -16.14
CA PHE A 239 19.76 14.24 -16.35
C PHE A 239 19.32 13.99 -17.81
N PRO A 240 19.39 12.74 -18.29
CA PRO A 240 18.97 12.40 -19.64
C PRO A 240 17.45 12.20 -19.72
N ALA A 241 16.84 12.57 -20.85
CA ALA A 241 15.44 12.21 -21.12
C ALA A 241 15.29 10.74 -21.54
N ARG A 242 16.35 10.11 -22.05
CA ARG A 242 16.33 8.74 -22.59
C ARG A 242 17.63 8.01 -22.30
N GLY A 243 17.51 6.74 -21.95
CA GLY A 243 18.66 5.86 -21.74
C GLY A 243 18.32 4.40 -22.00
N THR A 244 19.29 3.66 -22.53
CA THR A 244 19.21 2.21 -22.72
C THR A 244 20.32 1.52 -21.92
N VAL A 245 19.95 0.45 -21.22
CA VAL A 245 20.87 -0.40 -20.47
C VAL A 245 21.07 -1.71 -21.23
N TYR A 246 22.33 -2.09 -21.39
CA TYR A 246 22.77 -3.37 -21.92
C TYR A 246 23.51 -4.13 -20.82
N THR A 247 23.43 -5.45 -20.83
CA THR A 247 24.13 -6.33 -19.88
C THR A 247 25.06 -7.28 -20.62
N SER A 248 26.17 -7.64 -20.00
CA SER A 248 27.15 -8.56 -20.56
C SER A 248 27.90 -9.33 -19.45
N PRO A 249 28.23 -10.62 -19.67
CA PRO A 249 29.10 -11.37 -18.77
C PRO A 249 30.59 -11.04 -18.98
N ASP A 250 31.00 -10.56 -20.15
CA ASP A 250 32.41 -10.51 -20.59
C ASP A 250 32.84 -9.20 -21.27
N ALA A 251 31.93 -8.22 -21.38
CA ALA A 251 32.08 -6.94 -22.08
C ALA A 251 32.24 -7.03 -23.60
N ARG A 252 32.04 -8.21 -24.20
CA ARG A 252 32.09 -8.43 -25.66
C ARG A 252 30.68 -8.64 -26.20
N ASP A 253 29.93 -9.54 -25.57
CA ASP A 253 28.56 -9.85 -25.97
C ASP A 253 27.55 -9.02 -25.18
N TRP A 254 26.93 -8.06 -25.87
CA TRP A 254 26.01 -7.09 -25.26
C TRP A 254 24.56 -7.40 -25.58
N ASN A 255 23.76 -7.62 -24.54
CA ASN A 255 22.32 -7.83 -24.67
C ASN A 255 21.56 -6.61 -24.15
N ARG A 256 20.63 -6.08 -24.94
CA ARG A 256 19.72 -5.02 -24.45
C ARG A 256 18.91 -5.58 -23.28
N ALA A 257 19.01 -4.92 -22.13
CA ALA A 257 18.29 -5.31 -20.92
C ALA A 257 16.98 -4.53 -20.78
N GLY A 258 17.03 -3.22 -20.99
CA GLY A 258 15.88 -2.33 -20.88
C GLY A 258 16.26 -0.89 -21.14
N GLY A 259 15.36 0.04 -20.83
CA GLY A 259 15.65 1.47 -20.92
C GLY A 259 14.54 2.29 -20.29
N PHE A 260 14.79 3.59 -20.22
CA PHE A 260 13.82 4.59 -19.82
C PHE A 260 13.72 5.65 -20.92
N ASP A 261 12.52 6.19 -21.09
CA ASP A 261 12.24 7.30 -21.99
C ASP A 261 11.27 8.26 -21.28
N GLY A 262 11.37 9.56 -21.60
CA GLY A 262 10.73 10.63 -20.84
C GLY A 262 11.29 10.81 -19.41
N GLY A 263 12.59 10.60 -19.20
CA GLY A 263 13.27 10.82 -17.92
C GLY A 263 12.94 12.19 -17.33
N ARG A 264 12.52 12.21 -16.05
CA ARG A 264 11.95 13.40 -15.39
C ARG A 264 12.83 13.97 -14.27
N GLY A 265 14.07 13.50 -14.19
CA GLY A 265 15.03 13.89 -13.15
C GLY A 265 14.80 13.17 -11.83
N LYS A 266 15.62 13.52 -10.83
CA LYS A 266 15.83 12.80 -9.55
C LYS A 266 16.40 11.40 -9.75
N PHE A 267 15.65 10.50 -10.37
CA PHE A 267 16.08 9.14 -10.63
C PHE A 267 15.35 8.50 -11.81
N ASP A 268 15.92 7.44 -12.37
CA ASP A 268 15.23 6.50 -13.26
C ASP A 268 15.62 5.06 -12.91
N VAL A 269 14.66 4.14 -13.06
CA VAL A 269 14.84 2.71 -12.76
C VAL A 269 14.65 1.93 -14.05
N VAL A 270 15.62 1.07 -14.37
CA VAL A 270 15.56 0.13 -15.47
C VAL A 270 15.51 -1.26 -14.90
N ILE A 271 14.31 -1.85 -14.94
CA ILE A 271 14.06 -3.20 -14.44
C ILE A 271 14.08 -4.18 -15.63
N PHE A 272 14.69 -5.36 -15.47
CA PHE A 272 14.80 -6.39 -16.51
C PHE A 272 14.81 -7.82 -15.93
N PRO A 273 14.46 -8.87 -16.72
CA PRO A 273 14.48 -10.24 -16.22
C PRO A 273 15.83 -10.63 -15.62
N ALA A 274 15.78 -11.22 -14.42
CA ALA A 274 16.93 -11.56 -13.61
C ALA A 274 18.00 -12.32 -14.40
N ARG A 275 19.23 -11.85 -14.32
CA ARG A 275 20.37 -12.46 -15.03
C ARG A 275 21.69 -12.16 -14.32
N THR A 276 22.61 -13.11 -14.40
CA THR A 276 23.98 -12.88 -13.94
C THR A 276 24.72 -12.03 -14.97
N CYS A 277 25.25 -10.89 -14.54
CA CYS A 277 26.10 -10.04 -15.37
C CYS A 277 27.29 -9.54 -14.56
N ARG A 278 28.42 -9.34 -15.24
CA ARG A 278 29.59 -8.65 -14.68
C ARG A 278 29.65 -7.20 -15.17
N TYR A 279 29.13 -6.95 -16.37
CA TYR A 279 29.14 -5.65 -16.99
C TYR A 279 27.72 -5.20 -17.30
N PHE A 280 27.47 -3.91 -17.14
CA PHE A 280 26.35 -3.25 -17.81
C PHE A 280 26.82 -1.97 -18.48
N LYS A 281 26.19 -1.63 -19.61
CA LYS A 281 26.52 -0.48 -20.42
C LYS A 281 25.30 0.41 -20.53
N VAL A 282 25.50 1.69 -20.32
CA VAL A 282 24.47 2.71 -20.39
C VAL A 282 24.73 3.56 -21.62
N SER A 283 23.76 3.59 -22.51
CA SER A 283 23.75 4.45 -23.69
C SER A 283 22.69 5.52 -23.50
N LEU A 284 23.13 6.78 -23.41
CA LEU A 284 22.24 7.94 -23.27
C LEU A 284 22.01 8.55 -24.65
N ALA A 285 20.75 8.67 -25.06
CA ALA A 285 20.41 9.09 -26.44
C ALA A 285 20.63 10.59 -26.66
N GLU A 286 20.87 10.98 -27.91
CA GLU A 286 20.91 12.38 -28.33
C GLU A 286 19.50 13.02 -28.48
N PRO A 287 19.37 14.35 -28.29
CA PRO A 287 20.35 15.26 -27.70
C PRO A 287 20.12 15.40 -26.18
N VAL A 288 21.18 15.19 -25.40
CA VAL A 288 21.28 15.85 -24.09
C VAL A 288 22.12 17.09 -24.37
N ASP A 289 21.57 18.30 -24.22
CA ASP A 289 22.30 19.55 -24.53
C ASP A 289 23.46 19.82 -23.55
N ALA A 290 23.61 18.98 -22.52
CA ALA A 290 24.65 19.10 -21.51
C ALA A 290 25.06 17.73 -20.96
N ARG A 291 26.29 17.67 -20.43
CA ARG A 291 26.84 16.49 -19.76
C ARG A 291 25.96 16.07 -18.58
N VAL A 292 25.62 14.78 -18.55
CA VAL A 292 24.76 14.16 -17.54
C VAL A 292 25.49 14.05 -16.21
N GLN A 293 24.76 14.20 -15.13
CA GLN A 293 25.24 14.07 -13.77
C GLN A 293 24.59 12.88 -13.08
N ILE A 294 25.40 12.03 -12.47
CA ILE A 294 24.97 10.84 -11.73
C ILE A 294 25.44 11.00 -10.29
N ARG A 295 24.50 11.03 -9.35
CA ARG A 295 24.78 10.99 -7.91
C ARG A 295 25.12 9.58 -7.48
N GLU A 296 24.30 8.62 -7.92
CA GLU A 296 24.44 7.23 -7.49
C GLU A 296 23.93 6.25 -8.55
N ILE A 297 24.54 5.06 -8.60
CA ILE A 297 23.99 3.90 -9.29
C ILE A 297 23.71 2.82 -8.24
N ILE A 298 22.45 2.41 -8.12
CA ILE A 298 21.99 1.39 -7.19
C ILE A 298 21.66 0.14 -7.99
N LEU A 299 22.32 -0.97 -7.65
CA LEU A 299 22.05 -2.28 -8.26
C LEU A 299 20.85 -2.92 -7.60
N ARG A 300 19.99 -3.53 -8.40
CA ARG A 300 18.74 -4.13 -7.95
C ARG A 300 18.85 -5.66 -7.98
N GLY A 301 18.40 -6.30 -6.89
CA GLY A 301 18.50 -7.75 -6.68
C GLY A 301 17.78 -8.56 -7.77
N PRO A 302 18.10 -9.87 -7.92
CA PRO A 302 17.41 -10.73 -8.90
C PRO A 302 15.99 -11.10 -8.50
N ASP A 303 15.69 -11.03 -7.20
CA ASP A 303 14.40 -11.42 -6.62
C ASP A 303 13.44 -10.23 -6.46
N GLU A 304 13.89 -9.03 -6.81
CA GLU A 304 13.03 -7.86 -6.73
C GLU A 304 11.84 -7.97 -7.67
N ASP A 305 10.69 -7.52 -7.18
CA ASP A 305 9.43 -7.67 -7.86
C ASP A 305 9.45 -6.98 -9.23
N MET A 306 9.37 -7.81 -10.27
CA MET A 306 9.26 -7.40 -11.68
C MET A 306 7.81 -7.08 -12.07
N SER A 307 6.87 -7.07 -11.12
CA SER A 307 5.47 -6.87 -11.41
C SER A 307 5.18 -5.45 -11.94
N PRO A 308 4.11 -5.29 -12.72
CA PRO A 308 3.59 -3.96 -13.06
C PRO A 308 3.37 -3.06 -11.84
N LEU A 309 3.06 -3.63 -10.67
CA LEU A 309 2.87 -2.87 -9.44
C LEU A 309 4.17 -2.19 -8.97
N ALA A 310 5.32 -2.86 -9.10
CA ALA A 310 6.62 -2.27 -8.77
C ALA A 310 6.93 -1.04 -9.64
N LEU A 311 6.56 -1.07 -10.93
CA LEU A 311 6.68 0.11 -11.81
C LEU A 311 5.81 1.28 -11.33
N TYR A 312 4.58 1.01 -10.88
CA TYR A 312 3.72 2.02 -10.27
C TYR A 312 4.28 2.55 -8.94
N ALA A 313 4.95 1.71 -8.15
CA ALA A 313 5.64 2.14 -6.93
C ALA A 313 6.80 3.10 -7.24
N VAL A 314 7.58 2.82 -8.29
CA VAL A 314 8.63 3.73 -8.80
C VAL A 314 8.05 5.07 -9.25
N ALA A 315 6.91 5.07 -9.96
CA ALA A 315 6.22 6.30 -10.35
C ALA A 315 5.68 7.07 -9.14
N ALA A 316 5.11 6.37 -8.16
CA ALA A 316 4.62 6.93 -6.91
C ALA A 316 5.74 7.55 -6.07
N GLU A 317 6.94 6.98 -6.04
CA GLU A 317 8.08 7.58 -5.33
C GLU A 317 8.45 8.96 -5.93
N ARG A 318 8.30 9.12 -7.25
CA ARG A 318 8.57 10.37 -7.95
C ARG A 318 7.51 11.43 -7.67
N SER A 319 6.25 11.01 -7.69
CA SER A 319 5.05 11.84 -7.65
C SER A 319 4.03 11.30 -6.61
N PRO A 320 4.37 11.23 -5.31
CA PRO A 320 3.59 10.48 -4.31
C PRO A 320 2.16 10.96 -4.16
N ASP A 321 1.95 12.26 -4.36
CA ASP A 321 0.64 12.89 -4.25
C ASP A 321 -0.31 12.50 -5.39
N LEU A 322 0.23 11.94 -6.48
CA LEU A 322 -0.50 11.52 -7.66
C LEU A 322 -0.75 10.02 -7.71
N TYR A 323 -0.48 9.25 -6.64
CA TYR A 323 -0.67 7.79 -6.63
C TYR A 323 -1.20 7.29 -5.29
N PRO A 324 -1.81 6.08 -5.25
CA PRO A 324 -2.22 5.47 -3.99
C PRO A 324 -1.07 5.34 -3.01
N ARG A 325 -1.31 5.76 -1.76
CA ARG A 325 -0.32 5.76 -0.68
C ARG A 325 0.29 4.39 -0.38
N TYR A 326 -0.43 3.31 -0.64
CA TYR A 326 0.09 1.97 -0.39
C TYR A 326 1.28 1.62 -1.28
N LEU A 327 1.43 2.27 -2.44
CA LEU A 327 2.59 2.10 -3.33
C LEU A 327 3.88 2.63 -2.69
N ILE A 328 3.75 3.54 -1.73
CA ILE A 328 4.85 4.02 -0.88
C ILE A 328 4.71 3.50 0.57
N ARG A 329 4.09 2.33 0.72
CA ARG A 329 3.90 1.58 1.99
C ARG A 329 3.17 2.36 3.09
N ARG A 330 2.22 3.22 2.71
CA ARG A 330 1.31 3.90 3.65
C ARG A 330 -0.11 3.38 3.50
N GLN A 331 -0.75 3.02 4.61
CA GLN A 331 -2.14 2.56 4.61
C GLN A 331 -3.08 3.68 4.13
N THR A 332 -4.04 3.30 3.29
CA THR A 332 -5.22 4.12 2.95
C THR A 332 -6.45 3.46 3.58
N PHE A 333 -7.31 4.23 4.22
CA PHE A 333 -8.57 3.74 4.78
C PHE A 333 -9.71 3.84 3.76
N TRP A 334 -10.66 2.91 3.85
CA TRP A 334 -11.80 2.84 2.94
C TRP A 334 -13.05 2.33 3.66
N THR A 335 -14.21 2.56 3.05
CA THR A 335 -15.51 2.04 3.48
C THR A 335 -16.24 1.37 2.31
N ALA A 336 -17.06 0.36 2.62
CA ALA A 336 -17.93 -0.29 1.64
C ALA A 336 -19.15 0.59 1.30
N VAL A 337 -19.66 0.44 0.09
CA VAL A 337 -20.93 0.99 -0.42
C VAL A 337 -21.61 -0.10 -1.23
N GLY A 338 -22.73 -0.61 -0.75
CA GLY A 338 -23.41 -1.73 -1.39
C GLY A 338 -24.90 -1.76 -1.05
N PRO A 339 -25.73 -2.33 -1.95
CA PRO A 339 -27.11 -2.68 -1.59
C PRO A 339 -27.13 -3.77 -0.52
N LEU A 340 -28.22 -3.84 0.24
CA LEU A 340 -28.47 -4.95 1.16
C LEU A 340 -28.47 -6.29 0.41
N GLN A 341 -27.81 -7.32 0.97
CA GLN A 341 -27.78 -8.70 0.46
C GLN A 341 -27.16 -8.86 -0.94
N ALA A 342 -26.45 -7.85 -1.45
CA ALA A 342 -25.82 -7.92 -2.75
C ALA A 342 -24.51 -8.70 -2.69
N ALA A 343 -24.17 -9.41 -3.77
CA ALA A 343 -22.92 -10.18 -3.85
C ALA A 343 -21.68 -9.32 -4.12
N GLN A 344 -21.83 -8.02 -4.35
CA GLN A 344 -20.75 -7.09 -4.68
C GLN A 344 -21.02 -5.71 -4.08
N GLU A 345 -19.97 -5.13 -3.51
CA GLU A 345 -19.95 -3.77 -2.99
C GLU A 345 -18.75 -2.99 -3.56
N SER A 346 -18.96 -1.69 -3.77
CA SER A 346 -17.88 -0.77 -4.05
C SER A 346 -17.12 -0.41 -2.79
N LEU A 347 -15.87 0.03 -2.95
CA LEU A 347 -15.13 0.72 -1.89
C LEU A 347 -15.00 2.20 -2.25
N LEU A 348 -15.15 3.06 -1.24
CA LEU A 348 -14.80 4.48 -1.29
C LEU A 348 -13.64 4.72 -0.32
N ASP A 349 -12.52 5.24 -0.82
CA ASP A 349 -11.37 5.58 0.03
C ASP A 349 -11.48 6.97 0.66
N GLU A 350 -10.61 7.24 1.64
CA GLU A 350 -10.56 8.50 2.39
C GLU A 350 -10.14 9.73 1.55
N PHE A 351 -9.77 9.55 0.28
CA PHE A 351 -9.43 10.60 -0.70
C PHE A 351 -10.39 10.64 -1.89
N GLY A 352 -11.48 9.86 -1.85
CA GLY A 352 -12.54 9.86 -2.84
C GLY A 352 -12.32 8.94 -4.03
N ALA A 353 -11.33 8.06 -3.98
CA ALA A 353 -11.16 7.01 -4.97
C ALA A 353 -12.29 5.97 -4.83
N VAL A 354 -12.72 5.42 -5.96
CA VAL A 354 -13.79 4.42 -6.02
C VAL A 354 -13.28 3.16 -6.67
N GLU A 355 -13.37 2.04 -5.96
CA GLU A 355 -13.19 0.69 -6.51
C GLU A 355 -14.57 0.09 -6.74
N PRO A 356 -15.02 -0.09 -7.99
CA PRO A 356 -16.41 -0.46 -8.27
C PRO A 356 -16.83 -1.78 -7.63
N HIS A 357 -16.02 -2.82 -7.76
CA HIS A 357 -16.30 -4.15 -7.22
C HIS A 357 -14.98 -4.90 -6.98
N ALA A 358 -15.03 -6.08 -6.35
CA ALA A 358 -13.81 -6.83 -6.04
C ALA A 358 -13.01 -7.16 -7.31
N GLY A 359 -11.70 -6.92 -7.28
CA GLY A 359 -10.79 -7.14 -8.41
C GLY A 359 -10.94 -6.14 -9.57
N SER A 360 -11.75 -5.09 -9.39
CA SER A 360 -11.91 -4.02 -10.37
C SER A 360 -10.80 -2.98 -10.23
N PRO A 361 -10.32 -2.39 -11.35
CA PRO A 361 -9.53 -1.18 -11.32
C PRO A 361 -10.28 -0.04 -10.63
N ALA A 362 -9.58 0.90 -10.00
CA ALA A 362 -10.17 2.04 -9.29
C ALA A 362 -10.08 3.36 -10.08
N ILE A 363 -10.99 4.28 -9.77
CA ILE A 363 -11.00 5.66 -10.24
C ILE A 363 -10.51 6.59 -9.14
N PHE A 364 -9.57 7.47 -9.46
CA PHE A 364 -8.96 8.44 -8.54
C PHE A 364 -9.31 9.88 -8.96
N PRO A 365 -9.89 10.71 -8.05
CA PRO A 365 -10.20 12.09 -8.35
C PRO A 365 -9.01 13.02 -8.10
N TYR A 366 -8.78 13.96 -9.03
CA TYR A 366 -7.80 15.03 -8.92
C TYR A 366 -8.42 16.37 -9.29
N LEU A 367 -7.91 17.45 -8.70
CA LEU A 367 -8.29 18.81 -9.07
C LEU A 367 -7.14 19.51 -9.79
N ILE A 368 -7.46 20.22 -10.87
CA ILE A 368 -6.55 21.09 -11.59
C ILE A 368 -7.00 22.55 -11.42
N GLN A 369 -6.13 23.39 -10.88
CA GLN A 369 -6.29 24.85 -10.87
C GLN A 369 -5.05 25.49 -11.49
N GLY A 370 -5.24 26.14 -12.65
CA GLY A 370 -4.12 26.63 -13.47
C GLY A 370 -3.22 25.48 -13.93
N LYS A 371 -1.93 25.53 -13.55
CA LYS A 371 -0.94 24.47 -13.85
C LYS A 371 -0.77 23.45 -12.73
N ARG A 372 -1.45 23.65 -11.59
CA ARG A 372 -1.27 22.81 -10.40
C ARG A 372 -2.29 21.68 -10.41
N VAL A 373 -1.80 20.46 -10.17
CA VAL A 373 -2.60 19.25 -10.00
C VAL A 373 -2.51 18.86 -8.53
N PHE A 374 -3.64 18.55 -7.92
CA PHE A 374 -3.70 18.11 -6.52
C PHE A 374 -4.61 16.91 -6.37
N SER A 375 -4.18 15.93 -5.57
CA SER A 375 -5.11 15.01 -4.93
C SER A 375 -5.87 15.74 -3.82
N LEU A 376 -7.02 15.17 -3.43
CA LEU A 376 -7.82 15.72 -2.34
C LEU A 376 -7.09 15.71 -1.00
N GLU A 377 -6.08 14.84 -0.83
CA GLU A 377 -5.19 14.82 0.33
C GLU A 377 -4.57 16.19 0.66
N LYS A 378 -4.28 17.02 -0.36
CA LYS A 378 -3.61 18.31 -0.16
C LYS A 378 -4.56 19.44 0.23
N PHE A 379 -5.83 19.15 0.43
CA PHE A 379 -6.78 20.13 0.94
C PHE A 379 -6.52 20.39 2.42
N GLY A 380 -6.82 21.61 2.88
CA GLY A 380 -6.46 22.05 4.23
C GLY A 380 -7.18 21.29 5.35
N SER A 381 -8.32 20.68 5.04
CA SER A 381 -9.09 19.82 5.96
C SER A 381 -9.83 18.74 5.18
N LEU A 382 -9.86 17.52 5.73
CA LEU A 382 -10.74 16.43 5.30
C LEU A 382 -11.78 16.18 6.39
N ARG A 383 -13.03 15.94 5.99
CA ARG A 383 -14.14 15.57 6.89
C ARG A 383 -14.83 14.34 6.32
N TYR A 384 -15.24 13.44 7.21
CA TYR A 384 -15.91 12.19 6.87
C TYR A 384 -17.22 12.11 7.61
N GLU A 385 -18.29 11.82 6.89
CA GLU A 385 -19.65 11.77 7.42
C GLU A 385 -20.40 10.60 6.80
N LEU A 386 -21.29 10.00 7.58
CA LEU A 386 -22.32 9.10 7.10
C LEU A 386 -23.63 9.88 7.01
N ALA A 387 -24.48 9.60 6.02
CA ALA A 387 -25.81 10.21 5.97
C ALA A 387 -26.58 9.90 7.28
N ALA A 388 -27.23 10.92 7.84
CA ALA A 388 -27.86 10.87 9.17
C ALA A 388 -26.94 10.40 10.32
N GLY A 389 -25.62 10.42 10.14
CA GLY A 389 -24.62 10.04 11.16
C GLY A 389 -24.27 8.55 11.19
N TYR A 390 -25.10 7.67 10.61
CA TYR A 390 -24.89 6.21 10.69
C TYR A 390 -25.25 5.42 9.43
N CYS A 391 -26.01 5.98 8.48
CA CYS A 391 -26.40 5.24 7.28
C CYS A 391 -25.14 5.01 6.41
N PRO A 392 -24.94 3.81 5.81
CA PRO A 392 -23.77 3.46 5.00
C PRO A 392 -23.81 4.13 3.61
N ILE A 393 -23.95 5.45 3.64
CA ILE A 393 -23.93 6.40 2.53
C ILE A 393 -22.82 7.38 2.90
N PRO A 394 -21.56 7.02 2.62
CA PRO A 394 -20.42 7.80 3.05
C PRO A 394 -20.24 9.06 2.21
N CYS A 395 -19.82 10.12 2.88
CA CYS A 395 -19.45 11.39 2.29
C CYS A 395 -18.09 11.85 2.83
N LEU A 396 -17.23 12.28 1.92
CA LEU A 396 -15.98 12.98 2.19
C LEU A 396 -16.16 14.44 1.78
N GLU A 397 -15.72 15.39 2.61
CA GLU A 397 -15.57 16.79 2.23
C GLU A 397 -14.11 17.23 2.40
N ALA A 398 -13.47 17.56 1.29
CA ALA A 398 -12.16 18.17 1.24
C ALA A 398 -12.32 19.69 1.14
N VAL A 399 -11.81 20.44 2.12
CA VAL A 399 -11.95 21.91 2.20
C VAL A 399 -10.59 22.58 2.00
N GLY A 400 -10.46 23.33 0.92
CA GLY A 400 -9.31 24.14 0.57
C GLY A 400 -9.53 25.62 0.86
N SER A 401 -8.57 26.46 0.46
CA SER A 401 -8.67 27.92 0.68
C SER A 401 -9.77 28.57 -0.14
N ASN A 402 -9.96 28.12 -1.39
CA ASN A 402 -10.90 28.72 -2.34
C ASN A 402 -12.03 27.78 -2.73
N LEU A 403 -11.78 26.47 -2.73
CA LEU A 403 -12.73 25.46 -3.17
C LEU A 403 -12.95 24.43 -2.06
N SER A 404 -14.14 23.83 -2.04
CA SER A 404 -14.34 22.51 -1.41
C SER A 404 -14.83 21.50 -2.43
N VAL A 405 -14.43 20.24 -2.23
CA VAL A 405 -14.90 19.10 -3.00
C VAL A 405 -15.61 18.14 -2.04
N ARG A 406 -16.88 17.83 -2.31
CA ARG A 406 -17.66 16.85 -1.56
C ARG A 406 -17.94 15.64 -2.42
N ILE A 407 -17.57 14.46 -1.95
CA ILE A 407 -17.76 13.18 -2.65
C ILE A 407 -18.67 12.32 -1.79
N CYS A 408 -19.83 11.94 -2.30
CA CYS A 408 -20.78 11.07 -1.62
C CYS A 408 -21.11 9.85 -2.49
N ALA A 409 -21.21 8.68 -1.89
CA ALA A 409 -21.55 7.44 -2.58
C ALA A 409 -22.80 6.80 -1.98
N VAL A 410 -23.71 6.31 -2.83
CA VAL A 410 -24.98 5.70 -2.44
C VAL A 410 -25.27 4.49 -3.32
N PRO A 411 -25.76 3.36 -2.78
CA PRO A 411 -26.15 2.23 -3.60
C PRO A 411 -27.46 2.53 -4.34
N TRP A 412 -27.58 1.96 -5.53
CA TRP A 412 -28.78 2.03 -6.36
C TRP A 412 -29.10 0.65 -6.93
N THR A 413 -30.37 0.29 -6.89
CA THR A 413 -30.88 -1.00 -7.35
C THR A 413 -32.06 -0.74 -8.28
N THR A 414 -32.01 -1.34 -9.46
CA THR A 414 -33.10 -1.36 -10.44
C THR A 414 -33.52 -2.81 -10.69
N GLU A 415 -34.56 -3.01 -11.50
CA GLU A 415 -34.94 -4.35 -11.96
C GLU A 415 -33.84 -5.04 -12.80
N ARG A 416 -32.94 -4.26 -13.42
CA ARG A 416 -31.93 -4.76 -14.37
C ARG A 416 -30.57 -5.02 -13.75
N GLY A 417 -30.28 -4.40 -12.61
CA GLY A 417 -28.99 -4.55 -11.94
C GLY A 417 -28.81 -3.63 -10.75
N THR A 418 -27.59 -3.67 -10.22
CA THR A 418 -27.16 -2.87 -9.08
C THR A 418 -25.96 -2.02 -9.48
N ALA A 419 -25.86 -0.83 -8.88
CA ALA A 419 -24.77 0.09 -9.10
C ALA A 419 -24.47 0.91 -7.84
N SER A 420 -23.25 1.41 -7.74
CA SER A 420 -22.92 2.51 -6.84
C SER A 420 -23.00 3.82 -7.60
N VAL A 421 -23.73 4.80 -7.07
CA VAL A 421 -23.82 6.15 -7.62
C VAL A 421 -22.97 7.07 -6.77
N VAL A 422 -22.07 7.83 -7.39
CA VAL A 422 -21.13 8.71 -6.71
C VAL A 422 -21.26 10.13 -7.26
N ARG A 423 -21.48 11.10 -6.38
CA ARG A 423 -21.51 12.52 -6.74
C ARG A 423 -20.22 13.19 -6.29
N TYR A 424 -19.58 13.88 -7.22
CA TYR A 424 -18.45 14.79 -7.00
C TYR A 424 -18.97 16.22 -7.12
N GLU A 425 -19.10 16.94 -6.01
CA GLU A 425 -19.59 18.32 -5.96
C GLU A 425 -18.44 19.27 -5.64
N ILE A 426 -18.26 20.29 -6.48
CA ILE A 426 -17.22 21.31 -6.31
C ILE A 426 -17.92 22.61 -5.99
N VAL A 427 -17.53 23.25 -4.88
CA VAL A 427 -18.14 24.51 -4.41
C VAL A 427 -17.07 25.58 -4.35
N ASN A 428 -17.37 26.75 -4.92
CA ASN A 428 -16.55 27.93 -4.75
C ASN A 428 -16.82 28.61 -3.40
N ARG A 429 -15.82 28.60 -2.51
CA ARG A 429 -15.87 29.24 -1.19
C ARG A 429 -15.21 30.61 -1.17
N SER A 430 -14.63 31.05 -2.28
CA SER A 430 -13.98 32.35 -2.42
C SER A 430 -14.99 33.42 -2.84
N ALA A 431 -14.62 34.69 -2.64
CA ALA A 431 -15.40 35.83 -3.10
C ALA A 431 -15.13 36.17 -4.59
N GLN A 432 -14.31 35.36 -5.28
CA GLN A 432 -13.89 35.58 -6.66
C GLN A 432 -14.40 34.47 -7.56
N LEU A 433 -14.35 34.70 -8.86
CA LEU A 433 -14.58 33.64 -9.84
C LEU A 433 -13.46 32.59 -9.76
N GLU A 434 -13.83 31.32 -9.63
CA GLU A 434 -12.89 30.20 -9.65
C GLU A 434 -13.07 29.36 -10.92
N THR A 435 -11.96 28.98 -11.54
CA THR A 435 -11.95 28.09 -12.71
C THR A 435 -10.98 26.95 -12.50
N GLY A 436 -11.33 25.78 -13.01
CA GLY A 436 -10.48 24.62 -12.90
C GLY A 436 -11.12 23.39 -13.52
N ARG A 437 -10.57 22.23 -13.18
CA ARG A 437 -11.07 20.94 -13.68
C ARG A 437 -11.06 19.90 -12.58
N LEU A 438 -12.11 19.09 -12.50
CA LEU A 438 -12.06 17.79 -11.84
C LEU A 438 -11.61 16.76 -12.86
N VAL A 439 -10.66 15.91 -12.51
CA VAL A 439 -10.20 14.83 -13.38
C VAL A 439 -10.37 13.50 -12.67
N LEU A 440 -11.14 12.61 -13.28
CA LEU A 440 -11.29 11.23 -12.83
C LEU A 440 -10.31 10.35 -13.60
N VAL A 441 -9.41 9.68 -12.88
CA VAL A 441 -8.34 8.85 -13.48
C VAL A 441 -8.58 7.39 -13.17
N ALA A 442 -8.91 6.59 -14.20
CA ALA A 442 -8.99 5.14 -14.10
C ALA A 442 -7.58 4.54 -14.23
N ARG A 443 -7.19 3.70 -13.28
CA ARG A 443 -5.85 3.09 -13.19
C ARG A 443 -5.93 1.60 -12.94
N PRO A 444 -4.94 0.80 -13.36
CA PRO A 444 -4.90 -0.64 -13.15
C PRO A 444 -4.51 -1.01 -11.71
N LEU A 445 -5.11 -0.30 -10.76
CA LEU A 445 -4.82 -0.36 -9.33
C LEU A 445 -6.14 -0.50 -8.56
N ALA A 446 -6.16 -1.40 -7.57
CA ALA A 446 -7.26 -1.51 -6.61
C ALA A 446 -7.08 -0.50 -5.46
N ILE A 447 -8.14 -0.21 -4.70
CA ILE A 447 -8.01 0.50 -3.42
C ILE A 447 -7.38 -0.41 -2.37
N ASN A 448 -7.79 -1.68 -2.37
CA ASN A 448 -7.27 -2.68 -1.45
C ASN A 448 -5.76 -2.93 -1.72
N PRO A 449 -4.85 -2.80 -0.75
CA PRO A 449 -3.40 -2.88 -0.98
C PRO A 449 -2.88 -4.33 -1.13
N PRO A 450 -1.63 -4.52 -1.59
CA PRO A 450 -1.05 -5.85 -1.83
C PRO A 450 -0.94 -6.75 -0.59
N TRP A 451 -0.64 -6.18 0.58
CA TRP A 451 -0.62 -6.92 1.86
C TRP A 451 -2.02 -7.33 2.33
N GLN A 452 -3.06 -6.85 1.64
CA GLN A 452 -4.44 -7.28 1.75
C GLN A 452 -4.89 -7.99 0.47
N TYR A 453 -3.99 -8.65 -0.28
CA TYR A 453 -4.29 -9.40 -1.51
C TYR A 453 -4.91 -8.58 -2.67
N GLY A 454 -4.79 -7.25 -2.64
CA GLY A 454 -5.20 -6.36 -3.73
C GLY A 454 -4.01 -5.79 -4.51
N GLY A 455 -4.08 -4.50 -4.84
CA GLY A 455 -3.00 -3.73 -5.45
C GLY A 455 -3.07 -3.69 -6.97
N TRP A 456 -2.91 -4.83 -7.65
CA TRP A 456 -2.82 -4.90 -9.12
C TRP A 456 -4.13 -5.41 -9.75
N THR A 457 -4.71 -4.63 -10.67
CA THR A 457 -5.95 -4.97 -11.39
C THR A 457 -5.84 -4.51 -12.84
N PRO A 458 -5.42 -5.38 -13.77
CA PRO A 458 -4.99 -4.96 -15.10
C PRO A 458 -6.10 -4.32 -15.95
N ILE A 459 -5.77 -3.26 -16.66
CA ILE A 459 -6.60 -2.65 -17.71
C ILE A 459 -5.96 -2.97 -19.06
N ARG A 460 -6.49 -3.98 -19.74
CA ARG A 460 -6.03 -4.47 -21.05
C ARG A 460 -6.77 -3.85 -22.22
N SER A 461 -7.97 -3.34 -22.01
CA SER A 461 -8.68 -2.55 -23.01
C SER A 461 -9.46 -1.42 -22.36
N LEU A 462 -9.51 -0.29 -23.06
CA LEU A 462 -10.32 0.88 -22.71
C LEU A 462 -11.12 1.32 -23.93
N VAL A 463 -12.40 1.63 -23.73
CA VAL A 463 -13.22 2.29 -24.75
C VAL A 463 -13.94 3.48 -24.12
N LEU A 464 -13.76 4.67 -24.71
CA LEU A 464 -14.37 5.91 -24.27
C LEU A 464 -15.44 6.31 -25.30
N ARG A 465 -16.69 6.39 -24.86
CA ARG A 465 -17.82 6.83 -25.69
C ARG A 465 -18.49 8.02 -25.01
N ARG A 466 -18.92 9.03 -25.77
CA ARG A 466 -19.66 10.16 -25.21
C ARG A 466 -20.72 10.69 -26.15
N THR A 467 -21.70 11.35 -25.56
CA THR A 467 -22.65 12.26 -26.20
C THR A 467 -22.38 13.67 -25.69
N ASP A 468 -23.31 14.61 -25.94
CA ASP A 468 -23.27 15.95 -25.34
C ASP A 468 -23.66 15.94 -23.86
N GLN A 469 -24.47 14.97 -23.42
CA GLN A 469 -25.01 14.92 -22.07
C GLN A 469 -24.28 13.94 -21.15
N CYS A 470 -23.65 12.91 -21.73
CA CYS A 470 -23.06 11.84 -20.95
C CYS A 470 -21.82 11.20 -21.56
N GLY A 471 -21.07 10.51 -20.71
CA GLY A 471 -19.93 9.70 -21.07
C GLY A 471 -20.05 8.27 -20.56
N ARG A 472 -19.41 7.34 -21.26
CA ARG A 472 -19.31 5.91 -20.94
C ARG A 472 -17.87 5.46 -21.11
N LEU A 473 -17.34 4.85 -20.06
CA LEU A 473 -16.05 4.18 -20.04
C LEU A 473 -16.29 2.68 -19.93
N GLU A 474 -15.68 1.93 -20.84
CA GLU A 474 -15.61 0.47 -20.80
C GLU A 474 -14.17 0.06 -20.48
N VAL A 475 -14.02 -0.91 -19.58
CA VAL A 475 -12.73 -1.47 -19.16
C VAL A 475 -12.79 -2.98 -19.40
N ASN A 476 -11.79 -3.53 -20.08
CA ASN A 476 -11.72 -4.96 -20.38
C ASN A 476 -13.00 -5.51 -21.03
N GLU A 477 -13.54 -4.74 -21.99
CA GLU A 477 -14.76 -5.06 -22.76
C GLU A 477 -16.06 -5.11 -21.92
N LYS A 478 -16.02 -4.61 -20.68
CA LYS A 478 -17.17 -4.49 -19.79
C LYS A 478 -17.50 -3.02 -19.48
N PRO A 479 -18.78 -2.65 -19.34
CA PRO A 479 -19.16 -1.33 -18.84
C PRO A 479 -18.60 -1.11 -17.44
N TYR A 480 -17.99 0.05 -17.24
CA TYR A 480 -17.22 0.32 -16.02
C TYR A 480 -17.65 1.61 -15.33
N LEU A 481 -17.82 2.69 -16.08
CA LEU A 481 -18.34 3.96 -15.56
C LEU A 481 -19.28 4.59 -16.59
N LEU A 482 -20.43 5.06 -16.12
CA LEU A 482 -21.28 6.01 -16.82
C LEU A 482 -21.26 7.33 -16.06
N VAL A 483 -21.16 8.46 -16.77
CA VAL A 483 -20.98 9.76 -16.12
C VAL A 483 -21.82 10.85 -16.78
N THR A 484 -22.33 11.76 -15.97
CA THR A 484 -22.99 13.00 -16.40
C THR A 484 -22.51 14.19 -15.55
N PRO A 485 -22.23 15.36 -16.15
CA PRO A 485 -22.23 15.64 -17.59
C PRO A 485 -21.15 14.85 -18.35
N ALA A 486 -21.14 14.92 -19.68
CA ALA A 486 -20.02 14.40 -20.46
C ALA A 486 -18.73 15.17 -20.11
N TRP A 487 -17.59 14.48 -20.11
CA TRP A 487 -16.28 15.12 -19.90
C TRP A 487 -15.96 16.10 -21.04
N ASN A 488 -15.24 17.17 -20.71
CA ASN A 488 -14.79 18.19 -21.66
C ASN A 488 -13.54 17.74 -22.41
N ALA A 489 -12.65 17.01 -21.73
CA ALA A 489 -11.42 16.48 -22.29
C ALA A 489 -11.15 15.06 -21.77
N SER A 490 -10.39 14.28 -22.55
CA SER A 490 -10.01 12.92 -22.14
C SER A 490 -8.70 12.48 -22.77
N ARG A 491 -8.00 11.56 -22.09
CA ARG A 491 -6.76 10.96 -22.58
C ARG A 491 -6.67 9.51 -22.13
N VAL A 492 -6.27 8.63 -23.04
CA VAL A 492 -5.83 7.27 -22.72
C VAL A 492 -4.32 7.22 -22.86
N ALA A 493 -3.64 6.56 -21.94
CA ALA A 493 -2.19 6.38 -21.99
C ALA A 493 -1.79 4.96 -21.56
N ARG A 494 -0.78 4.42 -22.23
CA ARG A 494 0.00 3.30 -21.73
C ARG A 494 0.95 3.79 -20.64
N PHE A 495 1.35 2.91 -19.75
CA PHE A 495 2.37 3.21 -18.77
C PHE A 495 3.72 3.38 -19.46
N HIS A 496 4.36 4.53 -19.27
CA HIS A 496 5.68 4.85 -19.80
C HIS A 496 6.43 5.75 -18.82
N ASN A 497 7.10 5.14 -17.84
CA ASN A 497 7.69 5.83 -16.68
C ASN A 497 6.67 6.69 -15.90
N GLY A 498 5.49 6.11 -15.74
CA GLY A 498 4.31 6.75 -15.15
C GLY A 498 3.11 6.64 -16.08
N ASP A 499 1.93 6.89 -15.52
CA ASP A 499 0.67 6.75 -16.23
C ASP A 499 0.13 8.11 -16.72
N VAL A 500 -1.14 8.14 -17.16
CA VAL A 500 -1.80 9.39 -17.59
C VAL A 500 -1.78 10.48 -16.50
N GLY A 501 -1.67 10.08 -15.23
CA GLY A 501 -1.61 10.94 -14.06
C GLY A 501 -0.40 11.88 -14.02
N GLU A 502 0.70 11.51 -14.66
CA GLU A 502 1.93 12.33 -14.65
C GLU A 502 1.82 13.62 -15.47
N ASP A 503 0.79 13.76 -16.29
CA ASP A 503 0.62 14.90 -17.20
C ASP A 503 -0.87 15.28 -17.36
N LEU A 504 -1.61 15.29 -16.23
CA LEU A 504 -3.03 15.62 -16.24
C LEU A 504 -3.31 17.06 -16.72
N ALA A 505 -2.38 17.99 -16.51
CA ALA A 505 -2.52 19.36 -16.97
C ALA A 505 -2.62 19.46 -18.50
N ALA A 506 -1.95 18.57 -19.24
CA ALA A 506 -1.98 18.52 -20.70
C ALA A 506 -3.24 17.87 -21.30
N VAL A 507 -4.16 17.36 -20.46
CA VAL A 507 -5.43 16.77 -20.94
C VAL A 507 -6.41 17.89 -21.32
N THR A 508 -6.16 18.61 -22.41
CA THR A 508 -6.90 19.85 -22.77
C THR A 508 -7.94 19.69 -23.88
N GLY A 509 -8.05 18.51 -24.49
CA GLY A 509 -9.02 18.23 -25.54
C GLY A 509 -9.46 16.76 -25.52
N LEU A 510 -10.38 16.42 -26.41
CA LEU A 510 -10.77 15.04 -26.63
C LEU A 510 -9.66 14.33 -27.40
N ALA A 511 -9.14 13.23 -26.85
CA ALA A 511 -8.17 12.41 -27.56
C ALA A 511 -8.78 11.87 -28.88
N PRO A 512 -7.99 11.80 -29.98
CA PRO A 512 -8.46 11.22 -31.24
C PRO A 512 -8.68 9.71 -31.13
N LEU A 513 -7.96 9.03 -30.23
CA LEU A 513 -8.14 7.60 -29.91
C LEU A 513 -9.22 7.42 -28.82
N GLN A 514 -10.28 6.71 -29.17
CA GLN A 514 -11.41 6.38 -28.30
C GLN A 514 -11.43 4.91 -27.87
N SER A 515 -10.45 4.12 -28.29
CA SER A 515 -10.28 2.71 -27.94
C SER A 515 -8.81 2.32 -28.00
N GLU A 516 -8.28 1.66 -26.97
CA GLU A 516 -6.88 1.22 -26.89
C GLU A 516 -6.81 -0.20 -26.28
N LYS A 517 -5.80 -0.98 -26.66
CA LYS A 517 -5.52 -2.32 -26.10
C LYS A 517 -4.06 -2.48 -25.69
N ASP A 518 -3.80 -3.12 -24.56
CA ASP A 518 -2.47 -3.32 -23.99
C ASP A 518 -2.37 -4.74 -23.38
N ALA A 519 -1.37 -5.51 -23.80
CA ALA A 519 -1.26 -6.91 -23.37
C ALA A 519 -0.80 -7.00 -21.91
N GLU A 520 0.00 -6.04 -21.49
CA GLU A 520 0.60 -5.87 -20.18
C GLU A 520 -0.43 -5.42 -19.13
N GLY A 521 -1.57 -4.87 -19.56
CA GLY A 521 -2.66 -4.46 -18.69
C GLY A 521 -2.39 -3.17 -17.93
N GLN A 522 -1.55 -2.29 -18.46
CA GLN A 522 -1.06 -1.07 -17.82
C GLN A 522 -1.72 0.21 -18.36
N LEU A 523 -2.85 0.10 -19.07
CA LEU A 523 -3.57 1.27 -19.56
C LEU A 523 -4.15 2.10 -18.42
N SER A 524 -4.24 3.40 -18.65
CA SER A 524 -4.90 4.36 -17.77
C SER A 524 -5.71 5.35 -18.61
N ALA A 525 -6.78 5.92 -18.03
CA ALA A 525 -7.58 6.96 -18.67
C ALA A 525 -7.81 8.13 -17.72
N ALA A 526 -7.75 9.35 -18.25
CA ALA A 526 -8.16 10.58 -17.57
C ALA A 526 -9.40 11.16 -18.24
N LEU A 527 -10.43 11.48 -17.45
CA LEU A 527 -11.66 12.15 -17.88
C LEU A 527 -11.76 13.49 -17.14
N ALA A 528 -11.68 14.61 -17.86
CA ALA A 528 -11.62 15.95 -17.29
C ALA A 528 -12.94 16.72 -17.47
N PHE A 529 -13.41 17.32 -16.38
CA PHE A 529 -14.65 18.09 -16.29
C PHE A 529 -14.31 19.53 -15.88
N ASP A 530 -14.54 20.45 -16.80
CA ASP A 530 -14.22 21.87 -16.62
C ASP A 530 -15.30 22.55 -15.78
N PHE A 531 -14.89 23.46 -14.91
CA PHE A 531 -15.79 24.30 -14.15
C PHE A 531 -15.36 25.77 -14.17
N ARG A 532 -16.37 26.63 -14.10
CA ARG A 532 -16.26 28.07 -13.92
C ARG A 532 -17.37 28.47 -12.95
N LEU A 533 -16.99 28.81 -11.72
CA LEU A 533 -17.91 29.00 -10.60
C LEU A 533 -17.76 30.41 -10.03
N GLY A 534 -18.84 31.17 -10.01
CA GLY A 534 -18.96 32.40 -9.23
C GLY A 534 -18.96 32.11 -7.71
N PRO A 535 -18.93 33.15 -6.87
CA PRO A 535 -18.95 32.98 -5.42
C PRO A 535 -20.15 32.14 -4.95
N LEU A 536 -19.89 31.11 -4.14
CA LEU A 536 -20.88 30.14 -3.63
C LEU A 536 -21.56 29.27 -4.68
N GLU A 537 -21.22 29.40 -5.96
CA GLU A 537 -21.72 28.49 -6.99
C GLU A 537 -21.07 27.11 -6.84
N SER A 538 -21.81 26.09 -7.26
CA SER A 538 -21.32 24.72 -7.32
C SER A 538 -21.63 24.06 -8.66
N CYS A 539 -20.83 23.06 -9.00
CA CYS A 539 -21.15 22.10 -10.06
C CYS A 539 -21.04 20.68 -9.52
N SER A 540 -21.68 19.73 -10.21
CA SER A 540 -21.69 18.33 -9.82
C SER A 540 -21.45 17.42 -11.01
N ILE A 541 -20.64 16.39 -10.77
CA ILE A 541 -20.45 15.25 -11.67
C ILE A 541 -21.04 14.03 -10.96
N VAL A 542 -21.88 13.27 -11.65
CA VAL A 542 -22.48 12.03 -11.13
C VAL A 542 -21.95 10.86 -11.94
N GLY A 543 -21.26 9.94 -11.27
CA GLY A 543 -20.77 8.68 -11.83
C GLY A 543 -21.61 7.49 -11.35
N ILE A 544 -21.93 6.57 -12.25
CA ILE A 544 -22.63 5.31 -11.98
C ILE A 544 -21.67 4.16 -12.28
N PHE A 545 -21.43 3.34 -11.28
CA PHE A 545 -20.52 2.20 -11.29
C PHE A 545 -21.31 0.89 -11.19
N PRO A 546 -21.50 0.15 -12.29
CA PRO A 546 -22.23 -1.12 -12.27
C PRO A 546 -21.55 -2.16 -11.36
N LEU A 547 -22.34 -2.84 -10.52
CA LEU A 547 -21.87 -3.87 -9.57
C LEU A 547 -22.18 -5.29 -10.07
N ALA A 548 -23.45 -5.55 -10.39
CA ALA A 548 -23.93 -6.85 -10.85
C ALA A 548 -25.21 -6.69 -11.70
N GLY A 549 -25.49 -7.69 -12.53
CA GLY A 549 -26.64 -7.71 -13.45
C GLY A 549 -26.31 -7.13 -14.82
N GLN A 550 -27.34 -6.75 -15.58
CA GLN A 550 -27.11 -6.03 -16.82
C GLN A 550 -26.54 -4.63 -16.50
N PRO A 551 -25.63 -4.10 -17.34
CA PRO A 551 -25.14 -2.74 -17.18
C PRO A 551 -26.31 -1.78 -17.04
N VAL A 552 -26.41 -1.11 -15.89
CA VAL A 552 -27.44 -0.11 -15.68
C VAL A 552 -27.13 1.07 -16.58
N GLU A 553 -27.98 1.35 -17.57
CA GLU A 553 -27.70 2.41 -18.55
C GLU A 553 -28.05 3.79 -17.98
N LEU A 554 -27.29 4.82 -18.32
CA LEU A 554 -27.53 6.17 -17.78
C LEU A 554 -28.90 6.71 -18.19
N ARG A 555 -29.39 6.35 -19.39
CA ARG A 555 -30.74 6.69 -19.83
C ARG A 555 -31.82 6.12 -18.90
N GLU A 556 -31.58 4.95 -18.31
CA GLU A 556 -32.51 4.31 -17.37
C GLU A 556 -32.51 5.08 -16.05
N TRP A 557 -31.32 5.44 -15.55
CA TRP A 557 -31.20 6.32 -14.39
C TRP A 557 -31.89 7.67 -14.61
N LEU A 558 -31.65 8.30 -15.76
CA LEU A 558 -32.28 9.56 -16.12
C LEU A 558 -33.80 9.40 -16.21
N ALA A 559 -34.32 8.36 -16.87
CA ALA A 559 -35.75 8.10 -16.98
C ALA A 559 -36.42 7.89 -15.59
N GLU A 560 -35.80 7.12 -14.70
CA GLU A 560 -36.29 6.94 -13.33
C GLU A 560 -36.29 8.24 -12.52
N THR A 561 -35.46 9.21 -12.92
CA THR A 561 -35.24 10.46 -12.21
C THR A 561 -35.77 11.68 -12.93
N GLU A 562 -36.43 11.54 -14.09
CA GLU A 562 -37.04 12.64 -14.83
C GLU A 562 -38.01 13.45 -13.96
N SER A 563 -38.71 12.79 -13.04
CA SER A 563 -39.60 13.43 -12.06
C SER A 563 -38.87 14.31 -11.03
N LEU A 564 -37.55 14.16 -10.90
CA LEU A 564 -36.68 14.82 -9.90
C LEU A 564 -35.90 15.99 -10.48
N GLY A 565 -35.97 16.21 -11.80
CA GLY A 565 -35.24 17.29 -12.48
C GLY A 565 -33.79 16.91 -12.80
N ALA A 566 -32.84 17.79 -12.46
CA ALA A 566 -31.45 17.64 -12.88
C ALA A 566 -30.74 16.47 -12.15
N PRO A 567 -29.70 15.85 -12.74
CA PRO A 567 -28.93 14.77 -12.12
C PRO A 567 -28.50 15.00 -10.65
N PRO A 568 -28.08 16.21 -10.23
CA PRO A 568 -27.71 16.44 -8.82
C PRO A 568 -28.90 16.37 -7.87
N ASP A 569 -30.09 16.76 -8.32
CA ASP A 569 -31.35 16.69 -7.55
C ASP A 569 -31.78 15.24 -7.40
N ALA A 570 -31.70 14.48 -8.50
CA ALA A 570 -31.92 13.04 -8.51
C ALA A 570 -31.03 12.30 -7.53
N PHE A 571 -29.74 12.66 -7.46
CA PHE A 571 -28.82 12.08 -6.48
C PHE A 571 -29.22 12.41 -5.03
N ARG A 572 -29.62 13.66 -4.75
CA ARG A 572 -30.07 14.06 -3.40
C ARG A 572 -31.29 13.26 -2.97
N GLU A 573 -32.25 13.10 -3.88
CA GLU A 573 -33.43 12.30 -3.61
C GLU A 573 -33.08 10.82 -3.40
N LEU A 574 -32.15 10.26 -4.18
CA LEU A 574 -31.68 8.89 -3.97
C LEU A 574 -31.06 8.71 -2.58
N VAL A 575 -30.22 9.65 -2.15
CA VAL A 575 -29.67 9.67 -0.77
C VAL A 575 -30.79 9.75 0.26
N HIS A 576 -31.79 10.61 0.05
CA HIS A 576 -32.93 10.73 0.94
C HIS A 576 -33.71 9.41 1.05
N ARG A 577 -34.09 8.78 -0.07
CA ARG A 577 -34.79 7.48 -0.07
C ARG A 577 -34.00 6.38 0.62
N GLN A 578 -32.69 6.29 0.35
CA GLN A 578 -31.85 5.28 1.02
C GLN A 578 -31.71 5.58 2.52
N THR A 579 -31.63 6.85 2.92
CA THR A 579 -31.60 7.25 4.34
C THR A 579 -32.89 6.85 5.04
N GLU A 580 -34.05 7.11 4.45
CA GLU A 580 -35.35 6.71 5.00
C GLU A 580 -35.51 5.19 5.07
N ARG A 581 -35.00 4.46 4.07
CA ARG A 581 -34.92 2.99 4.13
C ARG A 581 -34.10 2.54 5.34
N TRP A 582 -32.90 3.08 5.54
CA TRP A 582 -32.06 2.73 6.68
C TRP A 582 -32.66 3.11 8.03
N ARG A 583 -33.38 4.24 8.10
CA ARG A 583 -34.16 4.61 9.28
C ARG A 583 -35.23 3.57 9.60
N SER A 584 -36.02 3.18 8.59
CA SER A 584 -37.04 2.15 8.78
C SER A 584 -36.45 0.80 9.22
N THR A 585 -35.24 0.47 8.77
CA THR A 585 -34.55 -0.75 9.15
C THR A 585 -34.01 -0.69 10.59
N LEU A 586 -33.36 0.40 10.99
CA LEU A 586 -32.53 0.45 12.21
C LEU A 586 -33.11 1.30 13.35
N GLU A 587 -34.23 1.98 13.12
CA GLU A 587 -34.92 2.81 14.12
C GLU A 587 -36.27 2.21 14.56
N SER A 588 -36.45 0.88 14.41
CA SER A 588 -37.67 0.18 14.85
C SER A 588 -37.89 0.22 16.37
N PHE A 589 -36.85 0.55 17.15
CA PHE A 589 -36.90 0.64 18.61
C PHE A 589 -36.16 1.88 19.15
N THR A 590 -36.49 2.27 20.39
CA THR A 590 -35.82 3.35 21.11
C THR A 590 -34.73 2.79 22.01
N MET A 591 -33.50 3.27 21.83
CA MET A 591 -32.36 2.97 22.71
C MET A 591 -31.75 4.27 23.24
N SER A 592 -31.47 4.33 24.55
CA SER A 592 -30.82 5.46 25.18
C SER A 592 -29.45 5.05 25.70
N LEU A 593 -28.40 5.72 25.22
CA LEU A 593 -27.02 5.50 25.63
C LEU A 593 -26.44 6.78 26.23
N PRO A 594 -25.50 6.67 27.20
CA PRO A 594 -25.06 7.81 28.01
C PRO A 594 -24.21 8.84 27.27
N LEU A 595 -23.75 8.55 26.05
CA LEU A 595 -22.92 9.45 25.25
C LEU A 595 -23.55 9.73 23.88
N PRO A 596 -23.52 10.99 23.41
CA PRO A 596 -23.88 11.33 22.03
C PRO A 596 -23.06 10.51 21.02
N GLY A 597 -23.70 10.02 19.96
CA GLY A 597 -23.05 9.29 18.87
C GLY A 597 -22.76 7.80 19.12
N LEU A 598 -22.91 7.28 20.35
CA LEU A 598 -22.79 5.83 20.58
C LEU A 598 -23.88 5.04 19.87
N LEU A 599 -25.12 5.55 19.89
CA LEU A 599 -26.23 4.92 19.19
C LEU A 599 -25.97 4.90 17.67
N ASP A 600 -25.50 6.01 17.12
CA ASP A 600 -25.13 6.11 15.71
C ASP A 600 -24.00 5.14 15.37
N THR A 601 -23.03 4.97 16.26
CA THR A 601 -21.96 3.97 16.09
C THR A 601 -22.53 2.57 16.03
N VAL A 602 -23.39 2.18 16.97
CA VAL A 602 -24.02 0.85 17.00
C VAL A 602 -24.88 0.62 15.76
N ARG A 603 -25.65 1.62 15.33
CA ARG A 603 -26.46 1.56 14.10
C ARG A 603 -25.58 1.44 12.86
N ALA A 604 -24.50 2.21 12.77
CA ALA A 604 -23.58 2.14 11.65
C ALA A 604 -22.95 0.74 11.54
N GLN A 605 -22.49 0.17 12.66
CA GLN A 605 -21.94 -1.19 12.66
C GLN A 605 -22.99 -2.23 12.20
N GLY A 606 -24.23 -2.14 12.70
CA GLY A 606 -25.32 -2.99 12.23
C GLY A 606 -25.62 -2.83 10.74
N ALA A 607 -25.61 -1.59 10.24
CA ALA A 607 -25.80 -1.31 8.82
C ALA A 607 -24.70 -1.96 7.98
N TYR A 608 -23.44 -1.85 8.38
CA TYR A 608 -22.33 -2.51 7.66
C TYR A 608 -22.38 -4.03 7.75
N MET A 609 -22.83 -4.62 8.86
CA MET A 609 -23.08 -6.07 8.93
C MET A 609 -24.10 -6.52 7.87
N LEU A 610 -25.15 -5.72 7.63
CA LEU A 610 -26.16 -5.99 6.62
C LEU A 610 -25.70 -5.65 5.19
N VAL A 611 -24.81 -4.68 5.01
CA VAL A 611 -24.17 -4.39 3.71
C VAL A 611 -23.23 -5.52 3.30
N ASN A 612 -22.47 -6.08 4.23
CA ASN A 612 -21.55 -7.20 3.97
C ASN A 612 -22.25 -8.57 3.96
N GLN A 613 -23.57 -8.62 4.15
CA GLN A 613 -24.33 -9.84 4.02
C GLN A 613 -24.51 -10.16 2.52
N ASP A 614 -24.15 -11.37 2.10
CA ASP A 614 -24.34 -11.86 0.72
C ASP A 614 -25.42 -12.95 0.71
N GLY A 615 -26.61 -12.60 0.22
CA GLY A 615 -27.80 -13.44 0.41
C GLY A 615 -28.01 -13.76 1.91
N PRO A 616 -28.11 -15.04 2.32
CA PRO A 616 -28.18 -15.39 3.74
C PRO A 616 -26.84 -15.33 4.48
N ALA A 617 -25.70 -15.32 3.79
CA ALA A 617 -24.38 -15.46 4.40
C ALA A 617 -23.95 -14.16 5.09
N LEU A 618 -23.77 -14.19 6.41
CA LEU A 618 -23.19 -13.08 7.16
C LEU A 618 -21.66 -13.09 7.02
N GLN A 619 -21.08 -12.01 6.50
CA GLN A 619 -19.64 -11.89 6.26
C GLN A 619 -19.04 -10.73 7.08
N PRO A 620 -17.89 -10.93 7.74
CA PRO A 620 -17.29 -9.89 8.58
C PRO A 620 -16.87 -8.63 7.81
N GLY A 621 -16.61 -8.75 6.51
CA GLY A 621 -16.24 -7.61 5.68
C GLY A 621 -16.11 -7.96 4.19
N PRO A 622 -15.95 -6.97 3.32
CA PRO A 622 -15.73 -7.23 1.91
C PRO A 622 -14.28 -7.67 1.66
N ARG A 623 -14.00 -8.09 0.42
CA ARG A 623 -12.65 -8.49 -0.05
C ARG A 623 -12.09 -9.71 0.67
N ASN A 624 -11.17 -9.56 1.62
CA ASN A 624 -10.47 -10.69 2.25
C ASN A 624 -11.31 -11.43 3.29
N TYR A 625 -12.33 -10.76 3.83
CA TYR A 625 -13.23 -11.31 4.83
C TYR A 625 -14.61 -11.63 4.25
N ASN A 626 -14.68 -11.89 2.94
CA ASN A 626 -15.90 -12.13 2.18
C ASN A 626 -16.45 -13.57 2.28
N ARG A 627 -16.31 -14.17 3.46
CA ARG A 627 -16.79 -15.53 3.74
C ARG A 627 -17.51 -15.55 5.07
N SER A 628 -18.29 -16.59 5.27
CA SER A 628 -19.02 -16.79 6.52
C SER A 628 -18.23 -17.71 7.43
N TRP A 629 -17.58 -17.14 8.45
CA TRP A 629 -17.09 -17.90 9.60
C TRP A 629 -18.22 -18.11 10.59
N MET A 630 -18.41 -19.33 11.12
CA MET A 630 -19.43 -19.59 12.14
C MET A 630 -19.23 -18.70 13.38
N ARG A 631 -17.97 -18.54 13.82
CA ARG A 631 -17.58 -17.65 14.91
C ARG A 631 -18.09 -16.24 14.70
N ASP A 632 -17.62 -15.60 13.64
CA ASP A 632 -17.93 -14.21 13.34
C ASP A 632 -19.42 -14.03 13.03
N GLY A 633 -20.00 -14.93 12.24
CA GLY A 633 -21.42 -14.92 11.88
C GLY A 633 -22.34 -15.06 13.09
N SER A 634 -22.01 -15.89 14.08
CA SER A 634 -22.79 -16.03 15.31
C SER A 634 -22.77 -14.76 16.18
N LEU A 635 -21.63 -14.06 16.23
CA LEU A 635 -21.48 -12.80 16.95
C LEU A 635 -22.18 -11.64 16.22
N MET A 636 -22.04 -11.56 14.90
CA MET A 636 -22.78 -10.63 14.06
C MET A 636 -24.29 -10.83 14.22
N ALA A 637 -24.76 -12.07 14.16
CA ALA A 637 -26.17 -12.41 14.35
C ALA A 637 -26.67 -11.97 15.72
N THR A 638 -25.88 -12.17 16.78
CA THR A 638 -26.23 -11.69 18.13
C THR A 638 -26.38 -10.17 18.17
N ALA A 639 -25.47 -9.43 17.54
CA ALA A 639 -25.57 -7.97 17.44
C ALA A 639 -26.80 -7.52 16.64
N LEU A 640 -27.07 -8.17 15.50
CA LEU A 640 -28.24 -7.93 14.65
C LEU A 640 -29.56 -8.19 15.39
N LEU A 641 -29.64 -9.22 16.24
CA LEU A 641 -30.80 -9.44 17.11
C LEU A 641 -31.03 -8.25 18.05
N ARG A 642 -29.97 -7.69 18.65
CA ARG A 642 -30.11 -6.48 19.51
C ARG A 642 -30.48 -5.22 18.74
N LEU A 643 -30.43 -5.27 17.41
CA LEU A 643 -30.91 -4.25 16.49
C LEU A 643 -32.26 -4.60 15.87
N ASP A 644 -32.97 -5.59 16.43
CA ASP A 644 -34.28 -6.06 15.97
C ASP A 644 -34.26 -6.64 14.53
N GLN A 645 -33.09 -7.03 14.03
CA GLN A 645 -32.90 -7.63 12.71
C GLN A 645 -33.02 -9.15 12.78
N THR A 646 -34.23 -9.64 13.06
CA THR A 646 -34.48 -11.08 13.27
C THR A 646 -34.51 -11.89 11.97
N ASP A 647 -35.02 -11.31 10.88
CA ASP A 647 -35.13 -11.98 9.58
C ASP A 647 -33.78 -12.35 8.96
N PRO A 648 -32.77 -11.45 8.88
CA PRO A 648 -31.44 -11.82 8.41
C PRO A 648 -30.81 -12.96 9.21
N VAL A 649 -31.02 -12.96 10.54
CA VAL A 649 -30.45 -13.97 11.43
C VAL A 649 -31.11 -15.34 11.25
N ARG A 650 -32.44 -15.38 11.10
CA ARG A 650 -33.18 -16.60 10.79
C ARG A 650 -32.72 -17.20 9.46
N SER A 651 -32.63 -16.35 8.42
CA SER A 651 -32.16 -16.78 7.10
C SER A 651 -30.76 -17.37 7.15
N PHE A 652 -29.85 -16.73 7.90
CA PHE A 652 -28.51 -17.25 8.14
C PHE A 652 -28.51 -18.61 8.85
N ILE A 653 -29.32 -18.77 9.91
CA ILE A 653 -29.45 -20.04 10.64
C ILE A 653 -29.95 -21.17 9.73
N GLU A 654 -30.99 -20.93 8.93
CA GLU A 654 -31.56 -21.91 8.02
C GLU A 654 -30.54 -22.31 6.94
N TRP A 655 -29.87 -21.31 6.35
CA TRP A 655 -28.83 -21.51 5.36
C TRP A 655 -27.65 -22.32 5.93
N TYR A 656 -27.15 -21.99 7.12
CA TYR A 656 -26.02 -22.71 7.73
C TYR A 656 -26.41 -24.11 8.18
N SER A 657 -27.61 -24.28 8.76
CA SER A 657 -28.11 -25.56 9.27
C SER A 657 -28.18 -26.64 8.18
N SER A 658 -28.54 -26.25 6.95
CA SER A 658 -28.56 -27.16 5.79
C SER A 658 -27.18 -27.63 5.33
N ARG A 659 -26.10 -27.06 5.86
CA ARG A 659 -24.71 -27.31 5.47
C ARG A 659 -23.88 -28.00 6.55
N VAL A 660 -24.45 -28.21 7.72
CA VAL A 660 -23.90 -29.09 8.75
C VAL A 660 -23.89 -30.52 8.20
N GLN A 661 -22.74 -31.19 8.28
CA GLN A 661 -22.55 -32.50 7.69
C GLN A 661 -23.45 -33.56 8.33
N SER A 662 -23.62 -34.68 7.62
CA SER A 662 -24.47 -35.79 8.06
C SER A 662 -23.95 -36.44 9.35
N ASP A 663 -22.63 -36.43 9.58
CA ASP A 663 -22.00 -36.91 10.82
C ASP A 663 -22.11 -35.91 11.98
N GLY A 664 -22.60 -34.70 11.73
CA GLY A 664 -22.74 -33.63 12.71
C GLY A 664 -21.61 -32.61 12.70
N TRP A 665 -20.58 -32.76 11.88
CA TRP A 665 -19.53 -31.74 11.79
C TRP A 665 -20.11 -30.43 11.24
N VAL A 666 -20.09 -29.38 12.07
CA VAL A 666 -20.35 -27.99 11.64
C VAL A 666 -19.09 -27.44 10.94
N PRO A 667 -19.15 -27.08 9.65
CA PRO A 667 -18.02 -26.45 8.98
C PRO A 667 -17.72 -25.08 9.62
N PRO A 668 -16.47 -24.75 9.95
CA PRO A 668 -16.14 -23.45 10.56
C PRO A 668 -16.22 -22.29 9.56
N ILE A 669 -16.01 -22.56 8.27
CA ILE A 669 -15.94 -21.54 7.22
C ILE A 669 -16.71 -22.00 5.99
N LEU A 670 -17.67 -21.19 5.54
CA LEU A 670 -18.41 -21.36 4.30
C LEU A 670 -18.12 -20.21 3.32
N ASN A 671 -17.98 -20.53 2.04
CA ASN A 671 -17.96 -19.54 0.96
C ASN A 671 -19.36 -18.92 0.76
N SER A 672 -19.49 -17.83 0.00
CA SER A 672 -20.79 -17.20 -0.31
C SER A 672 -21.84 -18.17 -0.88
N ASP A 673 -21.41 -19.07 -1.77
CA ASP A 673 -22.30 -20.11 -2.34
C ASP A 673 -22.67 -21.21 -1.32
N GLY A 674 -22.00 -21.18 -0.16
CA GLY A 674 -22.19 -22.09 0.94
C GLY A 674 -21.47 -23.42 0.79
N SER A 675 -20.53 -23.52 -0.16
CA SER A 675 -19.54 -24.60 -0.18
C SER A 675 -18.58 -24.47 1.01
N ILE A 676 -18.07 -25.60 1.49
CA ILE A 676 -17.06 -25.62 2.57
C ILE A 676 -15.76 -25.05 2.02
N ASN A 677 -15.21 -24.04 2.69
CA ASN A 677 -13.89 -23.56 2.36
C ASN A 677 -12.82 -24.59 2.77
N GLN A 678 -11.84 -24.85 1.89
CA GLN A 678 -10.71 -25.76 2.15
C GLN A 678 -9.36 -25.02 2.32
N GLY A 679 -9.39 -23.69 2.46
CA GLY A 679 -8.22 -22.86 2.78
C GLY A 679 -7.85 -22.88 4.26
N PHE A 680 -6.76 -22.23 4.65
CA PHE A 680 -6.23 -22.22 6.02
C PHE A 680 -7.30 -22.11 7.13
N GLY A 681 -7.20 -22.98 8.15
CA GLY A 681 -8.09 -23.00 9.33
C GLY A 681 -9.33 -23.89 9.18
N TRP A 682 -9.67 -24.33 7.97
CA TRP A 682 -10.92 -25.06 7.72
C TRP A 682 -11.09 -26.39 8.48
N ASP A 683 -10.00 -27.07 8.82
CA ASP A 683 -9.98 -28.37 9.49
C ASP A 683 -9.52 -28.30 10.96
N ARG A 684 -9.30 -27.10 11.49
CA ARG A 684 -8.68 -26.89 12.82
C ARG A 684 -9.57 -26.18 13.84
N GLU A 685 -10.71 -25.64 13.41
CA GLU A 685 -11.61 -24.83 14.25
C GLU A 685 -12.82 -25.66 14.74
N TYR A 686 -12.76 -26.13 16.00
CA TYR A 686 -13.81 -26.92 16.64
C TYR A 686 -14.78 -26.10 17.51
N ASP A 687 -14.50 -24.81 17.74
CA ASP A 687 -15.39 -23.82 18.37
C ASP A 687 -16.73 -23.72 17.61
N SER A 688 -16.68 -23.84 16.28
CA SER A 688 -17.84 -23.86 15.37
C SER A 688 -18.99 -24.78 15.80
N GLN A 689 -18.70 -25.92 16.44
CA GLN A 689 -19.74 -26.85 16.91
C GLN A 689 -20.62 -26.21 17.99
N GLY A 690 -19.98 -25.53 18.95
CA GLY A 690 -20.65 -24.87 20.07
C GLY A 690 -21.31 -23.57 19.66
N GLU A 691 -20.66 -22.81 18.78
CA GLU A 691 -21.16 -21.53 18.27
C GLU A 691 -22.45 -21.68 17.46
N TYR A 692 -22.57 -22.75 16.66
CA TYR A 692 -23.82 -23.08 15.97
C TYR A 692 -24.98 -23.32 16.95
N VAL A 693 -24.75 -24.13 17.99
CA VAL A 693 -25.75 -24.39 19.03
C VAL A 693 -26.10 -23.11 19.78
N TYR A 694 -25.10 -22.29 20.12
CA TYR A 694 -25.27 -20.98 20.75
C TYR A 694 -26.15 -20.07 19.90
N LEU A 695 -25.86 -19.94 18.60
CA LEU A 695 -26.59 -19.08 17.68
C LEU A 695 -28.07 -19.44 17.60
N VAL A 696 -28.41 -20.71 17.39
CA VAL A 696 -29.82 -21.15 17.30
C VAL A 696 -30.55 -20.89 18.63
N MET A 697 -29.89 -21.14 19.75
CA MET A 697 -30.47 -20.90 21.07
C MET A 697 -30.60 -19.40 21.39
N GLU A 698 -29.66 -18.56 20.99
CA GLU A 698 -29.74 -17.11 21.17
C GLU A 698 -30.88 -16.53 20.35
N TYR A 699 -31.05 -16.96 19.09
CA TYR A 699 -32.20 -16.61 18.27
C TYR A 699 -33.52 -16.98 18.96
N TYR A 700 -33.68 -18.24 19.39
CA TYR A 700 -34.90 -18.69 20.07
C TYR A 700 -35.16 -17.92 21.37
N ARG A 701 -34.14 -17.67 22.19
CA ARG A 701 -34.27 -16.90 23.45
C ARG A 701 -34.71 -15.46 23.18
N PHE A 702 -34.25 -14.88 22.07
CA PHE A 702 -34.60 -13.52 21.69
C PHE A 702 -36.02 -13.44 21.09
N THR A 703 -36.38 -14.34 20.17
CA THR A 703 -37.62 -14.24 19.37
C THR A 703 -38.79 -15.07 19.90
N GLY A 704 -38.52 -16.14 20.65
CA GLY A 704 -39.50 -17.16 21.00
C GLY A 704 -39.93 -18.06 19.83
N ASP A 705 -39.26 -17.97 18.67
CA ASP A 705 -39.59 -18.72 17.44
C ASP A 705 -39.28 -20.21 17.59
N ARG A 706 -40.28 -20.94 18.09
CA ARG A 706 -40.20 -22.37 18.34
C ARG A 706 -40.11 -23.18 17.05
N GLN A 707 -40.64 -22.68 15.95
CA GLN A 707 -40.66 -23.39 14.67
C GLN A 707 -39.25 -23.53 14.10
N THR A 708 -38.47 -22.44 14.06
CA THR A 708 -37.06 -22.50 13.63
C THR A 708 -36.24 -23.39 14.55
N LEU A 709 -36.44 -23.31 15.89
CA LEU A 709 -35.74 -24.17 16.84
C LEU A 709 -36.02 -25.66 16.57
N GLU A 710 -37.29 -26.04 16.41
CA GLU A 710 -37.69 -27.44 16.16
C GLU A 710 -37.13 -27.95 14.82
N ALA A 711 -37.05 -27.09 13.80
CA ALA A 711 -36.44 -27.43 12.51
C ALA A 711 -34.92 -27.67 12.63
N CYS A 712 -34.21 -26.88 13.44
CA CYS A 712 -32.76 -27.01 13.63
C CYS A 712 -32.37 -28.08 14.66
N TYR A 713 -33.27 -28.49 15.56
CA TYR A 713 -32.99 -29.39 16.68
C TYR A 713 -32.30 -30.71 16.28
N PRO A 714 -32.71 -31.42 15.21
CA PRO A 714 -32.01 -32.63 14.78
C PRO A 714 -30.56 -32.37 14.39
N THR A 715 -30.27 -31.22 13.75
CA THR A 715 -28.92 -30.82 13.36
C THR A 715 -28.07 -30.41 14.55
N MET A 716 -28.64 -29.64 15.51
CA MET A 716 -27.97 -29.31 16.76
C MET A 716 -27.57 -30.57 17.55
N ARG A 717 -28.45 -31.57 17.62
CA ARG A 717 -28.14 -32.84 18.29
C ARG A 717 -26.95 -33.56 17.64
N ARG A 718 -26.90 -33.64 16.31
CA ARG A 718 -25.75 -34.23 15.61
C ARG A 718 -24.44 -33.47 15.88
N ALA A 719 -24.49 -32.14 15.92
CA ALA A 719 -23.32 -31.30 16.25
C ALA A 719 -22.81 -31.55 17.68
N MET A 720 -23.72 -31.68 18.67
CA MET A 720 -23.35 -32.02 20.04
C MET A 720 -22.77 -33.43 20.14
N GLU A 721 -23.36 -34.42 19.46
CA GLU A 721 -22.83 -35.79 19.41
C GLU A 721 -21.43 -35.84 18.75
N TYR A 722 -21.18 -35.01 17.74
CA TYR A 722 -19.85 -34.84 17.16
C TYR A 722 -18.85 -34.30 18.18
N LEU A 723 -19.23 -33.24 18.92
CA LEU A 723 -18.39 -32.64 19.96
C LEU A 723 -18.06 -33.64 21.09
N GLU A 724 -19.02 -34.47 21.50
CA GLU A 724 -18.79 -35.54 22.48
C GLU A 724 -17.76 -36.57 21.97
N ARG A 725 -17.83 -36.97 20.70
CA ARG A 725 -16.83 -37.85 20.07
C ARG A 725 -15.45 -37.20 20.01
N LEU A 726 -15.37 -35.90 19.79
CA LEU A 726 -14.10 -35.17 19.80
C LEU A 726 -13.48 -35.10 21.20
N LEU A 727 -14.30 -34.81 22.20
CA LEU A 727 -13.87 -34.77 23.60
C LEU A 727 -13.42 -36.13 24.11
N SER A 728 -14.09 -37.22 23.71
CA SER A 728 -13.68 -38.57 24.13
C SER A 728 -12.31 -38.97 23.57
N ARG A 729 -11.96 -38.52 22.36
CA ARG A 729 -10.62 -38.72 21.77
C ARG A 729 -9.55 -37.91 22.51
N THR A 730 -9.81 -36.62 22.72
CA THR A 730 -8.81 -35.67 23.28
C THR A 730 -8.65 -35.77 24.79
N ARG A 731 -9.65 -36.28 25.52
CA ARG A 731 -9.56 -36.57 26.96
C ARG A 731 -9.09 -38.00 27.26
N SER A 732 -8.72 -38.77 26.24
CA SER A 732 -8.17 -40.11 26.45
C SER A 732 -6.82 -40.02 27.18
N PRO A 733 -6.51 -40.95 28.11
CA PRO A 733 -5.23 -40.97 28.81
C PRO A 733 -4.02 -41.03 27.85
N ASP A 734 -4.18 -41.67 26.68
CA ASP A 734 -3.12 -41.79 25.67
C ASP A 734 -2.84 -40.47 24.95
N TYR A 735 -3.88 -39.70 24.59
CA TYR A 735 -3.72 -38.37 23.99
C TYR A 735 -3.08 -37.38 24.98
N MET A 736 -3.53 -37.39 26.24
CA MET A 736 -3.04 -36.51 27.30
C MET A 736 -1.57 -36.78 27.70
N ARG A 737 -1.03 -37.96 27.37
CA ARG A 737 0.39 -38.32 27.59
C ARG A 737 1.33 -37.86 26.47
N GLY A 738 0.84 -37.13 25.47
CA GLY A 738 1.67 -36.64 24.36
C GLY A 738 2.06 -37.73 23.34
N SER A 739 1.53 -38.94 23.49
CA SER A 739 1.52 -39.94 22.43
C SER A 739 0.69 -39.39 21.28
N ARG A 740 1.35 -38.96 20.20
CA ARG A 740 0.67 -38.74 18.91
C ARG A 740 0.02 -40.08 18.53
N SER A 741 -1.27 -40.24 18.81
CA SER A 741 -2.05 -41.37 18.33
C SER A 741 -2.51 -41.12 16.87
N PRO A 742 -2.84 -42.19 16.12
CA PRO A 742 -2.57 -42.36 14.69
C PRO A 742 -3.21 -41.34 13.76
#